data_AF-A0A3M4KLC2-F1
#
_entry.id   AF-A0A3M4KLC2-F1
#
_cell.length_a   1.000
_cell.length_b   1.000
_cell.length_c   1.000
_cell.angle_alpha   90.00
_cell.angle_beta   90.00
_cell.angle_gamma   90.00
#
_symmetry.space_group_name_H-M   'P 1'
#
loop_
_entity.id
_entity.type
_entity.pdbx_description
1 polymer ?
#
loop_
_entity_poly.entity_id
_entity_poly.type
_entity_poly.pdbx_seq_one_letter_code
_entity_poly.pdbx_strand_id
1 'polypeptide(L)'
;MSTGLLEQRANYPHTGYEYGYGSTGNSDADGNGRKEIDCSHLLTKMLTGAGYTIPYKTTRELASDTTHYDFIALNDVQEGDIALWTTRGHTGVVEKMEATRTKGEFFGSQTSTGPKSAKFGAGAYWPMPDKYLRPKAQYRSGAQPAPAPAPVETVAAGGSWQFPIRKAGGAQYKDAEELFAALEAETSGHYLLGSHKFWHGGIHISDQSAPQCVREEPVRCIGNGVVVAYRLNKDYLTSEFAGAEATQSLKYSNSFCLVRHDYKSPANTQVQPGTSNELTFYSLYMHLLPFDRYPVSQDEIPAPRIKMTASGFRARSDIKGAPNCQEYGAISAGAEIEILEEHADRVHAKGKLIKGAVGGRTEGQEFWFAYKQNGASYPKSDGTPSWQEVVPPERTKPGYWKGKVRAVVTASGLTLRQPPATLTHGAAAGQPISASTAQSTNQGLVLCTNSTIEFDSAKVLNLKIGTKTVRMAECTFIPSTSGPTTGLKGHSLPVPSSFWACVEDVSPNRFVQWQALTPTLFDAVVPMETAIKAGDPIGYLGLNENIAGPTGGVSSKYQVHVEVFSADPRIEDFLKNKAGVKEGKQYIHLPASTTLSKKAPETGTVVLKSEHFVELTKAVPFKDAVDWYEVSLVDGSEHKSGLIKKEAAKIISQHDWEQLGFKIVKENNQVSDGFLDPDDMPDFFKKIYENVDRLGNRDGAVTSEDLATALKNVEFREHWSKLIADHPTEWKFKSDTPKWARLDDLLKHYPAVLKHEKNRIDELVFWDELAGVGAIADGSGVVKHIHPISFVGNMLEVAGSSACKKCGKSIALTIPFMKKISGPTVSDEFLKGFVDAANKFFVKYEITSCSQVALILAQGSVETLKFAKFRESLNYSRATYTAESLLNLAPTAINNGLIRKGLHLNYAQKLKYVEDHLLANDAGYAQHCFGSNDYPNNDYRGRGLLHLTFYETYKRCADAIGVRIDATPSLIETDVSAIVASGSWYWKSNNIGAIADDASLEIDLKVRRVTAKINTGLDQLAKRKAVSKEIIQLINNDFGGCAG
;
A
#
# COMPACT_ATOMS: atom_id res chain seq x y z
N MET A 1 1.09 32.82 -12.57
CA MET A 1 2.16 32.01 -13.17
C MET A 1 3.47 32.71 -12.87
N SER A 2 4.46 32.03 -12.28
CA SER A 2 5.78 32.65 -12.00
C SER A 2 6.52 32.91 -13.31
N THR A 3 7.08 34.11 -13.47
CA THR A 3 7.99 34.44 -14.59
C THR A 3 9.31 33.68 -14.51
N GLY A 4 9.61 32.96 -13.43
CA GLY A 4 10.88 32.25 -13.26
C GLY A 4 12.08 33.15 -12.99
N LEU A 5 11.88 34.48 -12.97
CA LEU A 5 12.95 35.47 -12.86
C LEU A 5 13.49 35.56 -11.43
N LEU A 6 12.64 35.49 -10.40
CA LEU A 6 13.09 35.58 -9.00
C LEU A 6 13.91 34.36 -8.58
N GLU A 7 13.62 33.21 -9.17
CA GLU A 7 14.34 31.95 -8.97
C GLU A 7 15.79 32.04 -9.48
N GLN A 8 16.09 32.96 -10.41
CA GLN A 8 17.44 33.20 -10.91
C GLN A 8 18.30 34.05 -9.97
N ARG A 9 17.73 34.66 -8.92
CA ARG A 9 18.47 35.56 -8.02
C ARG A 9 19.71 34.90 -7.41
N ALA A 10 19.60 33.61 -7.06
CA ALA A 10 20.69 32.84 -6.46
C ALA A 10 21.92 32.71 -7.37
N ASN A 11 21.74 32.82 -8.70
CA ASN A 11 22.82 32.72 -9.69
C ASN A 11 23.64 34.02 -9.82
N TYR A 12 23.14 35.13 -9.23
CA TYR A 12 23.78 36.45 -9.29
C TYR A 12 24.03 37.00 -7.89
N PRO A 13 24.85 36.33 -7.05
CA PRO A 13 25.16 36.83 -5.73
C PRO A 13 26.02 38.11 -5.83
N HIS A 14 25.72 39.09 -4.99
CA HIS A 14 26.47 40.35 -4.90
C HIS A 14 28.00 40.14 -4.70
N THR A 15 28.40 39.03 -4.08
CA THR A 15 29.82 38.67 -3.86
C THR A 15 30.56 38.27 -5.14
N GLY A 16 29.85 37.85 -6.19
CA GLY A 16 30.46 37.41 -7.46
C GLY A 16 30.32 38.40 -8.62
N TYR A 17 29.56 39.49 -8.41
CA TYR A 17 29.25 40.47 -9.46
C TYR A 17 29.26 41.89 -8.93
N GLU A 18 29.60 42.83 -9.79
CA GLU A 18 29.48 44.26 -9.55
C GLU A 18 28.92 44.99 -10.76
N TYR A 19 28.66 46.29 -10.62
CA TYR A 19 28.08 47.07 -11.70
C TYR A 19 29.16 47.52 -12.69
N GLY A 20 28.99 47.20 -13.96
CA GLY A 20 29.74 47.81 -15.06
C GLY A 20 28.80 48.23 -16.18
N TYR A 21 28.90 49.48 -16.61
CA TYR A 21 28.01 50.05 -17.61
C TYR A 21 28.27 49.41 -18.98
N GLY A 22 27.25 48.78 -19.58
CA GLY A 22 27.38 48.06 -20.84
C GLY A 22 28.07 46.69 -20.71
N SER A 23 28.48 46.30 -19.51
CA SER A 23 29.20 45.05 -19.26
C SER A 23 28.23 43.85 -19.24
N THR A 24 28.66 42.75 -19.87
CA THR A 24 27.82 41.55 -20.11
C THR A 24 27.81 40.54 -18.96
N GLY A 25 28.56 40.77 -17.87
CA GLY A 25 28.69 39.82 -16.76
C GLY A 25 29.68 38.68 -16.99
N ASN A 26 30.56 38.81 -17.99
CA ASN A 26 31.57 37.79 -18.32
C ASN A 26 33.02 38.24 -18.03
N SER A 27 33.26 39.54 -17.90
CA SER A 27 34.57 40.14 -17.66
C SER A 27 34.68 40.74 -16.26
N ASP A 28 35.87 40.65 -15.69
CA ASP A 28 36.31 41.30 -14.45
C ASP A 28 37.39 42.31 -14.88
N ALA A 29 37.01 43.58 -15.10
CA ALA A 29 37.89 44.54 -15.76
C ALA A 29 38.91 45.17 -14.79
N ASP A 30 38.61 45.19 -13.50
CA ASP A 30 39.49 45.74 -12.45
C ASP A 30 40.28 44.65 -11.69
N GLY A 31 39.99 43.37 -11.94
CA GLY A 31 40.70 42.22 -11.40
C GLY A 31 40.37 41.91 -9.94
N ASN A 32 39.24 42.40 -9.43
CA ASN A 32 38.85 42.27 -8.03
C ASN A 32 38.16 40.93 -7.70
N GLY A 33 38.01 40.05 -8.70
CA GLY A 33 37.36 38.74 -8.59
C GLY A 33 35.85 38.77 -8.82
N ARG A 34 35.27 39.91 -9.19
CA ARG A 34 33.83 40.10 -9.41
C ARG A 34 33.56 40.48 -10.85
N LYS A 35 32.56 39.85 -11.46
CA LYS A 35 32.20 40.11 -12.86
C LYS A 35 31.33 41.36 -12.97
N GLU A 36 31.65 42.23 -13.92
CA GLU A 36 30.89 43.45 -14.17
C GLU A 36 29.63 43.19 -15.00
N ILE A 37 28.47 43.61 -14.51
CA ILE A 37 27.19 43.44 -15.20
C ILE A 37 26.25 44.63 -15.02
N ASP A 38 25.69 45.15 -16.11
CA ASP A 38 24.63 46.18 -16.02
C ASP A 38 23.23 45.59 -15.78
N CYS A 39 22.25 46.46 -15.55
CA CYS A 39 20.88 46.06 -15.25
C CYS A 39 20.13 45.37 -16.39
N SER A 40 20.36 45.75 -17.65
CA SER A 40 19.70 45.16 -18.83
C SER A 40 20.32 43.80 -19.18
N HIS A 41 21.64 43.66 -19.02
CA HIS A 41 22.36 42.40 -19.19
C HIS A 41 22.03 41.41 -18.07
N LEU A 42 21.92 41.88 -16.82
CA LEU A 42 21.44 41.04 -15.71
C LEU A 42 20.04 40.49 -16.00
N LEU A 43 19.09 41.36 -16.39
CA LEU A 43 17.74 40.94 -16.75
C LEU A 43 17.74 39.94 -17.91
N THR A 44 18.54 40.17 -18.96
CA THR A 44 18.64 39.27 -20.12
C THR A 44 19.16 37.89 -19.71
N LYS A 45 20.18 37.82 -18.86
CA LYS A 45 20.68 36.54 -18.35
C LYS A 45 19.67 35.85 -17.42
N MET A 46 18.92 36.61 -16.62
CA MET A 46 17.83 36.06 -15.80
C MET A 46 16.69 35.52 -16.67
N LEU A 47 16.31 36.20 -17.74
CA LEU A 47 15.33 35.71 -18.72
C LEU A 47 15.81 34.42 -19.38
N THR A 48 17.07 34.39 -19.83
CA THR A 48 17.68 33.20 -20.43
C THR A 48 17.71 32.03 -19.44
N GLY A 49 18.15 32.26 -18.20
CA GLY A 49 18.16 31.25 -17.14
C GLY A 49 16.76 30.77 -16.73
N ALA A 50 15.74 31.63 -16.87
CA ALA A 50 14.34 31.28 -16.65
C ALA A 50 13.71 30.54 -17.85
N GLY A 51 14.46 30.32 -18.94
CA GLY A 51 14.04 29.58 -20.13
C GLY A 51 13.44 30.46 -21.23
N TYR A 52 13.57 31.78 -21.19
CA TYR A 52 13.06 32.65 -22.24
C TYR A 52 14.08 32.82 -23.37
N THR A 53 13.61 32.62 -24.60
CA THR A 53 14.28 32.99 -25.84
C THR A 53 13.84 34.40 -26.25
N ILE A 54 14.27 35.41 -25.48
CA ILE A 54 14.02 36.83 -25.77
C ILE A 54 15.37 37.51 -26.02
N PRO A 55 15.57 38.21 -27.16
CA PRO A 55 16.84 38.87 -27.45
C PRO A 55 17.14 39.99 -26.43
N TYR A 56 18.42 40.30 -26.24
CA TYR A 56 18.85 41.43 -25.41
C TYR A 56 18.15 42.72 -25.83
N LYS A 57 17.70 43.49 -24.84
CA LYS A 57 17.11 44.82 -24.99
C LYS A 57 17.67 45.74 -23.92
N THR A 58 18.06 46.94 -24.30
CA THR A 58 18.35 48.02 -23.36
C THR A 58 17.07 48.43 -22.61
N THR A 59 17.20 49.05 -21.43
CA THR A 59 16.05 49.59 -20.67
C THR A 59 15.14 50.48 -21.54
N ARG A 60 15.73 51.25 -22.49
CA ARG A 60 14.98 52.12 -23.40
C ARG A 60 14.17 51.34 -24.42
N GLU A 61 14.71 50.27 -24.96
CA GLU A 61 14.01 49.42 -25.94
C GLU A 61 12.89 48.60 -25.27
N LEU A 62 13.14 48.11 -24.04
CA LEU A 62 12.13 47.42 -23.22
C LEU A 62 10.86 48.28 -23.02
N ALA A 63 11.02 49.60 -22.89
CA ALA A 63 9.91 50.53 -22.69
C ALA A 63 8.87 50.55 -23.83
N SER A 64 9.21 49.99 -25.00
CA SER A 64 8.37 49.92 -26.19
C SER A 64 8.16 48.50 -26.75
N ASP A 65 8.70 47.47 -26.10
CA ASP A 65 8.66 46.09 -26.63
C ASP A 65 7.35 45.38 -26.28
N THR A 66 6.33 45.59 -27.12
CA THR A 66 5.06 44.83 -27.09
C THR A 66 5.17 43.45 -27.75
N THR A 67 6.29 43.14 -28.41
CA THR A 67 6.46 41.87 -29.12
C THR A 67 6.70 40.76 -28.11
N HIS A 68 7.62 40.97 -27.18
CA HIS A 68 8.05 39.97 -26.20
C HIS A 68 7.40 40.11 -24.82
N TYR A 69 6.81 41.28 -24.51
CA TYR A 69 6.26 41.57 -23.18
C TYR A 69 4.83 42.09 -23.23
N ASP A 70 4.08 41.80 -22.17
CA ASP A 70 2.82 42.47 -21.83
C ASP A 70 3.10 43.64 -20.88
N PHE A 71 2.48 44.79 -21.14
CA PHE A 71 2.52 45.94 -20.23
C PHE A 71 1.51 45.74 -19.10
N ILE A 72 1.99 45.77 -17.86
CA ILE A 72 1.18 45.49 -16.68
C ILE A 72 0.78 46.79 -15.99
N ALA A 73 -0.51 46.97 -15.74
CA ALA A 73 -1.02 48.07 -14.94
C ALA A 73 -0.58 47.91 -13.47
N LEU A 74 -0.35 49.01 -12.76
CA LEU A 74 0.17 49.00 -11.37
C LEU A 74 -0.62 48.07 -10.42
N ASN A 75 -1.94 48.01 -10.58
CA ASN A 75 -2.83 47.17 -9.76
C ASN A 75 -2.65 45.67 -10.02
N ASP A 76 -2.10 45.29 -11.18
CA ASP A 76 -1.97 43.90 -11.64
C ASP A 76 -0.53 43.39 -11.56
N VAL A 77 0.40 44.23 -11.07
CA VAL A 77 1.80 43.87 -10.85
C VAL A 77 1.88 42.73 -9.83
N GLN A 78 2.69 41.73 -10.16
CA GLN A 78 2.99 40.55 -9.35
C GLN A 78 4.50 40.47 -9.10
N GLU A 79 4.90 39.71 -8.08
CA GLU A 79 6.30 39.35 -7.86
C GLU A 79 6.82 38.56 -9.09
N GLY A 80 8.01 38.91 -9.57
CA GLY A 80 8.57 38.40 -10.81
C GLY A 80 8.28 39.24 -12.05
N ASP A 81 7.42 40.26 -11.99
CA ASP A 81 7.29 41.24 -13.07
C ASP A 81 8.54 42.14 -13.14
N ILE A 82 8.78 42.73 -14.30
CA ILE A 82 9.94 43.58 -14.55
C ILE A 82 9.54 45.04 -14.29
N ALA A 83 10.22 45.70 -13.36
CA ALA A 83 10.13 47.13 -13.14
C ALA A 83 11.07 47.89 -14.09
N LEU A 84 10.56 48.96 -14.70
CA LEU A 84 11.32 49.86 -15.57
C LEU A 84 11.31 51.28 -15.04
N TRP A 85 12.50 51.84 -14.82
CA TRP A 85 12.72 53.28 -14.63
C TRP A 85 13.34 53.84 -15.91
N THR A 86 12.50 54.02 -16.92
CA THR A 86 12.87 54.56 -18.23
C THR A 86 13.54 55.93 -18.13
N THR A 87 13.12 56.77 -17.18
CA THR A 87 13.71 58.09 -16.91
C THR A 87 15.11 58.01 -16.30
N ARG A 88 15.46 56.89 -15.68
CA ARG A 88 16.77 56.63 -15.05
C ARG A 88 17.62 55.60 -15.80
N GLY A 89 17.13 55.07 -16.93
CA GLY A 89 17.79 54.02 -17.69
C GLY A 89 17.96 52.70 -16.94
N HIS A 90 17.16 52.42 -15.91
CA HIS A 90 17.32 51.25 -15.04
C HIS A 90 16.17 50.24 -15.13
N THR A 91 16.49 48.96 -14.94
CA THR A 91 15.51 47.87 -14.89
C THR A 91 15.85 46.83 -13.82
N GLY A 92 14.84 46.14 -13.32
CA GLY A 92 15.02 44.99 -12.44
C GLY A 92 13.70 44.25 -12.21
N VAL A 93 13.75 43.20 -11.39
CA VAL A 93 12.61 42.28 -11.17
C VAL A 93 11.96 42.58 -9.83
N VAL A 94 10.64 42.79 -9.81
CA VAL A 94 9.86 43.05 -8.60
C VAL A 94 9.94 41.85 -7.67
N GLU A 95 10.55 42.04 -6.49
CA GLU A 95 10.63 41.02 -5.44
C GLU A 95 9.42 41.05 -4.52
N LYS A 96 8.86 42.25 -4.31
CA LYS A 96 7.70 42.45 -3.44
C LYS A 96 6.95 43.71 -3.81
N MET A 97 5.62 43.67 -3.76
CA MET A 97 4.76 44.84 -3.88
C MET A 97 3.89 44.96 -2.63
N GLU A 98 3.86 46.13 -1.97
CA GLU A 98 2.96 46.32 -0.83
C GLU A 98 1.49 46.38 -1.26
N ALA A 99 0.60 45.99 -0.35
CA ALA A 99 -0.85 45.95 -0.60
C ALA A 99 -1.43 47.31 -1.03
N THR A 100 -0.86 48.42 -0.54
CA THR A 100 -1.26 49.79 -0.90
C THR A 100 -0.75 50.24 -2.27
N ARG A 101 0.11 49.44 -2.94
CA ARG A 101 0.72 49.73 -4.25
C ARG A 101 1.50 51.05 -4.32
N THR A 102 1.93 51.58 -3.17
CA THR A 102 2.69 52.85 -3.08
C THR A 102 4.20 52.66 -2.91
N LYS A 103 4.66 51.43 -2.64
CA LYS A 103 6.08 51.05 -2.53
C LYS A 103 6.28 49.53 -2.65
N GLY A 104 7.52 49.12 -2.89
CA GLY A 104 7.90 47.72 -3.07
C GLY A 104 9.41 47.50 -3.02
N GLU A 105 9.85 46.29 -3.37
CA GLU A 105 11.24 45.86 -3.45
C GLU A 105 11.51 45.23 -4.81
N PHE A 106 12.73 45.40 -5.35
CA PHE A 106 13.14 44.82 -6.61
C PHE A 106 14.60 44.37 -6.57
N PHE A 107 14.91 43.35 -7.36
CA PHE A 107 16.27 42.87 -7.60
C PHE A 107 16.80 43.41 -8.92
N GLY A 108 17.97 44.04 -8.90
CA GLY A 108 18.61 44.58 -10.11
C GLY A 108 20.07 44.95 -9.87
N SER A 109 20.81 45.21 -10.95
CA SER A 109 22.23 45.61 -10.86
C SER A 109 22.35 47.09 -10.50
N GLN A 110 22.59 47.37 -9.21
CA GLN A 110 22.67 48.72 -8.65
C GLN A 110 24.02 49.37 -8.97
N THR A 111 24.04 50.65 -9.34
CA THR A 111 25.28 51.36 -9.73
C THR A 111 26.39 51.34 -8.70
N SER A 112 26.07 51.22 -7.40
CA SER A 112 27.05 51.21 -6.31
C SER A 112 27.51 49.82 -5.88
N THR A 113 26.78 48.76 -6.28
CA THR A 113 26.95 47.42 -5.69
C THR A 113 26.82 46.26 -6.67
N GLY A 114 26.29 46.44 -7.88
CA GLY A 114 25.93 45.32 -8.76
C GLY A 114 24.62 44.64 -8.32
N PRO A 115 24.40 43.35 -8.65
CA PRO A 115 23.14 42.65 -8.38
C PRO A 115 22.75 42.67 -6.89
N LYS A 116 21.68 43.39 -6.55
CA LYS A 116 21.19 43.55 -5.18
C LYS A 116 19.72 43.94 -5.13
N SER A 117 19.04 43.54 -4.05
CA SER A 117 17.70 44.01 -3.69
C SER A 117 17.70 45.48 -3.26
N ALA A 118 16.75 46.26 -3.76
CA ALA A 118 16.54 47.66 -3.41
C ALA A 118 15.05 47.99 -3.26
N LYS A 119 14.74 48.99 -2.42
CA LYS A 119 13.37 49.46 -2.22
C LYS A 119 13.01 50.55 -3.23
N PHE A 120 11.74 50.58 -3.65
CA PHE A 120 11.18 51.62 -4.52
C PHE A 120 9.85 52.17 -3.99
N GLY A 121 9.49 53.38 -4.39
CA GLY A 121 8.24 54.06 -4.01
C GLY A 121 8.37 54.93 -2.75
N ALA A 122 7.25 55.14 -2.04
CA ALA A 122 7.17 56.06 -0.91
C ALA A 122 8.25 55.81 0.16
N GLY A 123 9.13 56.81 0.36
CA GLY A 123 10.21 56.76 1.35
C GLY A 123 11.47 56.00 0.91
N ALA A 124 11.60 55.64 -0.37
CA ALA A 124 12.78 54.98 -0.91
C ALA A 124 13.55 55.86 -1.92
N TYR A 125 14.82 55.53 -2.16
CA TYR A 125 15.67 56.22 -3.15
C TYR A 125 15.18 56.03 -4.60
N TRP A 126 14.68 54.82 -4.90
CA TRP A 126 14.04 54.55 -6.19
C TRP A 126 12.59 55.05 -6.14
N PRO A 127 12.15 55.88 -7.10
CA PRO A 127 10.74 56.27 -7.20
C PRO A 127 9.90 55.07 -7.66
N MET A 128 8.58 55.22 -7.74
CA MET A 128 7.76 54.20 -8.41
C MET A 128 8.26 53.97 -9.85
N PRO A 129 8.35 52.71 -10.32
CA PRO A 129 8.66 52.38 -11.70
C PRO A 129 7.75 53.13 -12.68
N ASP A 130 8.32 53.58 -13.80
CA ASP A 130 7.57 54.23 -14.88
C ASP A 130 6.65 53.23 -15.59
N LYS A 131 7.07 51.96 -15.71
CA LYS A 131 6.32 50.87 -16.34
C LYS A 131 6.62 49.53 -15.68
N TYR A 132 5.71 48.58 -15.87
CA TYR A 132 5.89 47.17 -15.52
C TYR A 132 5.69 46.29 -16.74
N LEU A 133 6.54 45.28 -16.90
CA LEU A 133 6.47 44.31 -17.98
C LEU A 133 6.36 42.88 -17.45
N ARG A 134 5.65 42.03 -18.19
CA ARG A 134 5.66 40.58 -17.99
C ARG A 134 6.09 39.89 -19.29
N PRO A 135 7.11 39.02 -19.29
CA PRO A 135 7.52 38.32 -20.50
C PRO A 135 6.43 37.33 -20.95
N LYS A 136 6.08 37.35 -22.23
CA LYS A 136 5.02 36.49 -22.78
C LYS A 136 5.45 35.03 -22.77
N ALA A 137 4.55 34.16 -22.31
CA ALA A 137 4.82 32.74 -22.12
C ALA A 137 5.27 32.02 -23.41
N GLN A 138 4.81 32.47 -24.58
CA GLN A 138 5.16 31.89 -25.88
C GLN A 138 6.66 31.96 -26.22
N TYR A 139 7.43 32.86 -25.60
CA TYR A 139 8.88 32.93 -25.79
C TYR A 139 9.66 32.11 -24.76
N ARG A 140 8.97 31.35 -23.89
CA ARG A 140 9.60 30.48 -22.91
C ARG A 140 9.76 29.07 -23.49
N SER A 141 10.99 28.71 -23.82
CA SER A 141 11.40 27.37 -24.22
C SER A 141 11.87 26.59 -22.99
N GLY A 142 11.14 25.53 -22.63
CA GLY A 142 11.46 24.67 -21.49
C GLY A 142 10.37 24.68 -20.42
N ALA A 143 10.07 23.49 -19.91
CA ALA A 143 9.12 23.30 -18.82
C ALA A 143 9.45 24.22 -17.63
N GLN A 144 8.41 24.79 -17.04
CA GLN A 144 8.48 25.57 -15.82
C GLN A 144 9.27 24.77 -14.76
N PRO A 145 10.33 25.32 -14.12
CA PRO A 145 10.89 24.69 -12.94
C PRO A 145 9.76 24.51 -11.95
N ALA A 146 9.53 23.25 -11.53
CA ALA A 146 8.57 22.94 -10.50
C ALA A 146 8.81 23.84 -9.28
N PRO A 147 7.76 24.29 -8.58
CA PRO A 147 7.92 24.84 -7.24
C PRO A 147 8.86 23.93 -6.44
N ALA A 148 9.80 24.51 -5.69
CA ALA A 148 10.66 23.74 -4.80
C ALA A 148 9.79 22.69 -4.06
N PRO A 149 10.22 21.41 -4.03
CA PRO A 149 9.38 20.33 -3.58
C PRO A 149 8.74 20.69 -2.24
N ALA A 150 7.41 20.55 -2.17
CA ALA A 150 6.75 20.52 -0.88
C ALA A 150 7.49 19.48 0.00
N PRO A 151 7.61 19.70 1.31
CA PRO A 151 8.21 18.71 2.20
C PRO A 151 7.57 17.35 1.91
N VAL A 152 8.39 16.44 1.37
CA VAL A 152 7.98 15.09 1.01
C VAL A 152 7.30 14.49 2.24
N GLU A 153 6.07 14.03 2.11
CA GLU A 153 5.52 13.12 3.12
C GLU A 153 6.49 11.96 3.22
N THR A 154 7.25 11.91 4.31
CA THR A 154 8.28 10.90 4.53
C THR A 154 7.61 9.54 4.58
N VAL A 155 7.60 8.83 3.45
CA VAL A 155 7.32 7.41 3.42
C VAL A 155 8.47 6.72 4.14
N ALA A 156 8.15 5.84 5.08
CA ALA A 156 9.15 5.19 5.93
C ALA A 156 10.25 4.51 5.10
N ALA A 157 11.51 4.80 5.43
CA ALA A 157 12.66 4.07 4.91
C ALA A 157 12.60 2.63 5.45
N GLY A 158 12.25 1.68 4.57
CA GLY A 158 11.95 0.29 4.89
C GLY A 158 10.54 -0.09 4.40
N GLY A 159 10.47 -0.80 3.27
CA GLY A 159 9.21 -1.13 2.61
C GLY A 159 8.60 -2.42 3.14
N SER A 160 7.34 -2.39 3.56
CA SER A 160 6.49 -3.58 3.49
C SER A 160 6.24 -3.89 2.01
N TRP A 161 6.26 -5.16 1.62
CA TRP A 161 6.06 -5.61 0.25
C TRP A 161 4.90 -6.60 0.16
N GLN A 162 4.15 -6.55 -0.93
CA GLN A 162 3.03 -7.47 -1.22
C GLN A 162 2.95 -7.69 -2.73
N PHE A 163 2.39 -8.83 -3.14
CA PHE A 163 2.06 -9.04 -4.55
C PHE A 163 0.93 -8.11 -5.02
N PRO A 164 0.87 -7.77 -6.32
CA PRO A 164 -0.08 -6.80 -6.87
C PRO A 164 -1.53 -7.29 -6.85
N ILE A 165 -1.76 -8.59 -6.61
CA ILE A 165 -3.09 -9.19 -6.51
C ILE A 165 -3.17 -10.14 -5.32
N ARG A 166 -4.40 -10.43 -4.90
CA ARG A 166 -4.72 -11.41 -3.85
C ARG A 166 -5.54 -12.56 -4.42
N LYS A 167 -5.57 -13.67 -3.70
CA LYS A 167 -6.48 -14.79 -3.99
C LYS A 167 -7.93 -14.36 -3.80
N ALA A 168 -8.85 -15.13 -4.37
CA ALA A 168 -10.26 -15.03 -4.03
C ALA A 168 -10.44 -15.07 -2.50
N GLY A 169 -11.25 -14.15 -1.96
CA GLY A 169 -11.44 -13.98 -0.51
C GLY A 169 -10.38 -13.14 0.21
N GLY A 170 -9.42 -12.56 -0.52
CA GLY A 170 -8.57 -11.46 -0.03
C GLY A 170 -7.32 -11.90 0.73
N ALA A 171 -6.93 -13.17 0.64
CA ALA A 171 -5.67 -13.68 1.20
C ALA A 171 -4.48 -13.42 0.26
N GLN A 172 -3.30 -13.15 0.83
CA GLN A 172 -2.05 -13.05 0.06
C GLN A 172 -1.59 -14.42 -0.48
N TYR A 173 -0.84 -14.39 -1.58
CA TYR A 173 -0.06 -15.54 -2.04
C TYR A 173 1.11 -15.79 -1.07
N LYS A 174 1.44 -17.05 -0.85
CA LYS A 174 2.45 -17.52 0.12
C LYS A 174 3.86 -17.15 -0.34
N ASP A 175 4.13 -17.23 -1.64
CA ASP A 175 5.40 -17.00 -2.31
C ASP A 175 5.17 -16.70 -3.80
N ALA A 176 6.26 -16.39 -4.52
CA ALA A 176 6.22 -16.11 -5.95
C ALA A 176 5.72 -17.31 -6.77
N GLU A 177 6.05 -18.53 -6.33
CA GLU A 177 5.67 -19.77 -7.03
C GLU A 177 4.15 -20.01 -7.03
N GLU A 178 3.45 -19.72 -5.91
CA GLU A 178 1.98 -19.80 -5.89
C GLU A 178 1.33 -18.79 -6.86
N LEU A 179 1.92 -17.59 -6.99
CA LEU A 179 1.40 -16.59 -7.92
C LEU A 179 1.76 -16.93 -9.37
N PHE A 180 2.96 -17.43 -9.64
CA PHE A 180 3.33 -17.90 -10.97
C PHE A 180 2.40 -19.01 -11.45
N ALA A 181 2.04 -19.96 -10.58
CA ALA A 181 1.08 -21.01 -10.91
C ALA A 181 -0.29 -20.45 -11.34
N ALA A 182 -0.74 -19.33 -10.74
CA ALA A 182 -1.97 -18.65 -11.17
C ALA A 182 -1.79 -17.96 -12.55
N LEU A 183 -0.61 -17.40 -12.81
CA LEU A 183 -0.27 -16.74 -14.08
C LEU A 183 -0.06 -17.73 -15.25
N GLU A 184 0.04 -19.04 -15.01
CA GLU A 184 0.08 -20.06 -16.07
C GLU A 184 -1.22 -20.12 -16.90
N ALA A 185 -2.30 -19.49 -16.43
CA ALA A 185 -3.55 -19.31 -17.17
C ALA A 185 -3.46 -18.20 -18.24
N GLU A 186 -2.43 -17.34 -18.19
CA GLU A 186 -2.23 -16.29 -19.18
C GLU A 186 -1.65 -16.88 -20.48
N THR A 187 -2.19 -16.42 -21.62
CA THR A 187 -1.76 -16.86 -22.96
C THR A 187 -0.92 -15.81 -23.69
N SER A 188 -0.78 -14.61 -23.13
CA SER A 188 -0.11 -13.46 -23.75
C SER A 188 0.27 -12.41 -22.71
N GLY A 189 1.10 -11.43 -23.09
CA GLY A 189 1.50 -10.33 -22.20
C GLY A 189 2.50 -10.77 -21.14
N HIS A 190 3.36 -11.71 -21.50
CA HIS A 190 4.41 -12.21 -20.62
C HIS A 190 5.61 -11.26 -20.64
N TYR A 191 6.20 -11.03 -19.47
CA TYR A 191 7.59 -10.60 -19.42
C TYR A 191 8.44 -11.72 -20.02
N LEU A 192 9.42 -11.51 -20.87
CA LEU A 192 10.06 -10.27 -21.29
C LEU A 192 9.85 -9.97 -22.79
N LEU A 193 9.14 -10.86 -23.48
CA LEU A 193 8.89 -10.80 -24.92
C LEU A 193 7.40 -10.83 -25.21
N GLY A 194 6.96 -9.87 -26.02
CA GLY A 194 5.67 -9.87 -26.67
C GLY A 194 5.71 -10.52 -28.06
N SER A 195 4.59 -10.41 -28.77
CA SER A 195 4.48 -10.83 -30.16
C SER A 195 5.55 -10.16 -31.04
N HIS A 196 5.96 -10.85 -32.11
CA HIS A 196 6.95 -10.33 -33.07
C HIS A 196 8.29 -9.94 -32.47
N LYS A 197 8.71 -10.59 -31.37
CA LYS A 197 10.00 -10.37 -30.70
C LYS A 197 10.15 -8.95 -30.12
N PHE A 198 9.03 -8.31 -29.81
CA PHE A 198 9.03 -7.01 -29.15
C PHE A 198 9.36 -7.15 -27.66
N TRP A 199 10.17 -6.26 -27.11
CA TRP A 199 10.45 -6.20 -25.68
C TRP A 199 9.20 -5.79 -24.90
N HIS A 200 8.82 -6.60 -23.92
CA HIS A 200 7.65 -6.36 -23.08
C HIS A 200 8.08 -6.11 -21.63
N GLY A 201 7.94 -4.86 -21.17
CA GLY A 201 8.49 -4.38 -19.90
C GLY A 201 7.78 -4.89 -18.64
N GLY A 202 6.57 -5.44 -18.80
CA GLY A 202 5.73 -5.87 -17.69
C GLY A 202 5.10 -7.24 -17.86
N ILE A 203 4.04 -7.47 -17.08
CA ILE A 203 3.18 -8.64 -17.16
C ILE A 203 1.73 -8.20 -17.29
N HIS A 204 0.92 -8.99 -18.00
CA HIS A 204 -0.52 -8.87 -17.95
C HIS A 204 -1.08 -9.77 -16.85
N ILE A 205 -2.02 -9.24 -16.08
CA ILE A 205 -2.86 -10.00 -15.17
C ILE A 205 -4.29 -9.82 -15.64
N SER A 206 -4.99 -10.91 -15.92
CA SER A 206 -6.33 -10.88 -16.48
C SER A 206 -7.38 -11.60 -15.66
N ASP A 207 -8.62 -11.56 -16.12
CA ASP A 207 -9.73 -12.34 -15.58
C ASP A 207 -9.54 -13.86 -15.67
N GLN A 208 -8.56 -14.35 -16.45
CA GLN A 208 -8.21 -15.78 -16.48
C GLN A 208 -7.38 -16.20 -15.25
N SER A 209 -6.37 -15.42 -14.87
CA SER A 209 -5.53 -15.70 -13.69
C SER A 209 -6.06 -15.10 -12.39
N ALA A 210 -6.84 -14.02 -12.48
CA ALA A 210 -7.35 -13.27 -11.35
C ALA A 210 -8.79 -12.76 -11.59
N PRO A 211 -9.78 -13.65 -11.78
CA PRO A 211 -11.18 -13.25 -12.02
C PRO A 211 -11.74 -12.38 -10.89
N GLN A 212 -11.31 -12.61 -9.65
CA GLN A 212 -11.66 -11.77 -8.50
C GLN A 212 -11.26 -10.29 -8.67
N CYS A 213 -10.27 -9.99 -9.51
CA CYS A 213 -9.80 -8.63 -9.75
C CYS A 213 -10.65 -7.81 -10.73
N VAL A 214 -11.65 -8.44 -11.35
CA VAL A 214 -12.69 -7.72 -12.08
C VAL A 214 -13.58 -6.94 -11.11
N ARG A 215 -13.74 -7.40 -9.86
CA ARG A 215 -14.78 -6.85 -8.98
C ARG A 215 -14.63 -7.05 -7.48
N GLU A 216 -14.25 -8.23 -7.02
CA GLU A 216 -14.24 -8.58 -5.59
C GLU A 216 -13.01 -8.05 -4.86
N GLU A 217 -11.84 -8.13 -5.50
CA GLU A 217 -10.55 -7.77 -4.91
C GLU A 217 -9.81 -6.80 -5.81
N PRO A 218 -9.41 -5.61 -5.33
CA PRO A 218 -8.66 -4.69 -6.16
C PRO A 218 -7.26 -5.24 -6.48
N VAL A 219 -6.69 -4.79 -7.59
CA VAL A 219 -5.24 -4.71 -7.79
C VAL A 219 -4.67 -3.78 -6.72
N ARG A 220 -3.51 -4.11 -6.17
CA ARG A 220 -2.94 -3.47 -4.97
C ARG A 220 -1.53 -2.98 -5.20
N CYS A 221 -1.14 -1.97 -4.43
CA CYS A 221 0.21 -1.41 -4.48
C CYS A 221 1.22 -2.44 -3.96
N ILE A 222 2.30 -2.69 -4.70
CA ILE A 222 3.30 -3.70 -4.35
C ILE A 222 4.16 -3.32 -3.14
N GLY A 223 4.26 -2.04 -2.82
CA GLY A 223 5.17 -1.53 -1.80
C GLY A 223 4.74 -0.18 -1.26
N ASN A 224 5.32 0.21 -0.13
CA ASN A 224 5.21 1.59 0.33
C ASN A 224 5.83 2.52 -0.73
N GLY A 225 5.17 3.64 -1.02
CA GLY A 225 5.65 4.57 -2.02
C GLY A 225 4.83 5.84 -2.06
N VAL A 226 5.00 6.58 -3.14
CA VAL A 226 4.27 7.80 -3.44
C VAL A 226 3.66 7.66 -4.82
N VAL A 227 2.35 7.81 -4.93
CA VAL A 227 1.70 7.98 -6.23
C VAL A 227 2.20 9.30 -6.80
N VAL A 228 2.91 9.22 -7.94
CA VAL A 228 3.51 10.39 -8.61
C VAL A 228 2.64 10.89 -9.75
N ALA A 229 1.86 10.00 -10.37
CA ALA A 229 0.89 10.36 -11.39
C ALA A 229 -0.23 9.32 -11.49
N TYR A 230 -1.40 9.74 -11.93
CA TYR A 230 -2.45 8.83 -12.36
C TYR A 230 -3.24 9.43 -13.53
N ARG A 231 -3.87 8.57 -14.33
CA ARG A 231 -4.91 8.94 -15.30
C ARG A 231 -6.15 8.11 -14.97
N LEU A 232 -7.32 8.75 -14.93
CA LEU A 232 -8.59 8.07 -14.70
C LEU A 232 -9.54 8.43 -15.82
N ASN A 233 -9.95 7.43 -16.60
CA ASN A 233 -10.98 7.64 -17.60
C ASN A 233 -12.34 7.79 -16.93
N LYS A 234 -13.19 8.66 -17.50
CA LYS A 234 -14.57 8.77 -17.02
C LYS A 234 -15.32 7.48 -17.31
N ASP A 235 -15.23 7.00 -18.54
CA ASP A 235 -15.76 5.72 -19.03
C ASP A 235 -14.74 5.10 -20.00
N TYR A 236 -15.00 3.92 -20.53
CA TYR A 236 -14.16 3.30 -21.55
C TYR A 236 -14.01 4.20 -22.77
N LEU A 237 -12.76 4.32 -23.23
CA LEU A 237 -12.44 4.90 -24.52
C LEU A 237 -12.86 3.92 -25.62
N THR A 238 -13.05 4.43 -26.83
CA THR A 238 -13.42 3.62 -28.00
C THR A 238 -12.45 3.87 -29.14
N SER A 239 -12.07 2.80 -29.83
CA SER A 239 -11.29 2.86 -31.06
C SER A 239 -12.07 2.16 -32.17
N GLU A 240 -12.15 2.81 -33.33
CA GLU A 240 -12.88 2.27 -34.47
C GLU A 240 -11.94 1.47 -35.37
N PHE A 241 -12.38 0.27 -35.76
CA PHE A 241 -11.74 -0.55 -36.77
C PHE A 241 -12.71 -0.83 -37.92
N ALA A 242 -12.41 -0.31 -39.11
CA ALA A 242 -13.17 -0.61 -40.32
C ALA A 242 -12.74 -1.98 -40.87
N GLY A 243 -13.42 -3.04 -40.43
CA GLY A 243 -13.23 -4.40 -40.94
C GLY A 243 -13.84 -4.60 -42.32
N ALA A 244 -13.68 -5.82 -42.86
CA ALA A 244 -14.18 -6.13 -44.21
C ALA A 244 -15.71 -6.14 -44.30
N GLU A 245 -16.39 -6.50 -43.21
CA GLU A 245 -17.85 -6.66 -43.15
C GLU A 245 -18.56 -5.53 -42.40
N ALA A 246 -17.93 -4.99 -41.35
CA ALA A 246 -18.49 -3.94 -40.50
C ALA A 246 -17.40 -3.14 -39.79
N THR A 247 -17.73 -1.90 -39.43
CA THR A 247 -16.93 -1.11 -38.50
C THR A 247 -17.20 -1.58 -37.07
N GLN A 248 -16.14 -1.80 -36.31
CA GLN A 248 -16.18 -2.26 -34.93
C GLN A 248 -15.67 -1.18 -34.00
N SER A 249 -16.47 -0.84 -32.99
CA SER A 249 -16.11 0.05 -31.89
C SER A 249 -15.54 -0.79 -30.75
N LEU A 250 -14.22 -0.79 -30.59
CA LEU A 250 -13.49 -1.55 -29.58
C LEU A 250 -13.26 -0.69 -28.33
N LYS A 251 -13.70 -1.19 -27.17
CA LYS A 251 -13.55 -0.50 -25.88
C LYS A 251 -12.19 -0.78 -25.26
N TYR A 252 -11.57 0.24 -24.69
CA TYR A 252 -10.34 0.08 -23.92
C TYR A 252 -10.24 1.12 -22.80
N SER A 253 -9.29 0.91 -21.89
CA SER A 253 -8.93 1.88 -20.86
C SER A 253 -7.45 2.22 -20.97
N ASN A 254 -7.10 3.49 -20.87
CA ASN A 254 -5.73 3.94 -20.65
C ASN A 254 -5.57 4.58 -19.25
N SER A 255 -6.49 4.26 -18.33
CA SER A 255 -6.38 4.64 -16.93
C SER A 255 -5.16 3.97 -16.31
N PHE A 256 -4.38 4.72 -15.55
CA PHE A 256 -3.20 4.19 -14.89
C PHE A 256 -2.93 4.81 -13.52
N CYS A 257 -2.13 4.12 -12.73
CA CYS A 257 -1.48 4.64 -11.54
C CYS A 257 0.02 4.40 -11.64
N LEU A 258 0.82 5.43 -11.33
CA LEU A 258 2.27 5.35 -11.31
C LEU A 258 2.77 5.68 -9.90
N VAL A 259 3.51 4.74 -9.30
CA VAL A 259 4.00 4.85 -7.92
C VAL A 259 5.52 4.86 -7.93
N ARG A 260 6.14 5.88 -7.31
CA ARG A 260 7.57 5.90 -6.99
C ARG A 260 7.82 5.19 -5.66
N HIS A 261 8.85 4.37 -5.63
CA HIS A 261 9.35 3.68 -4.44
C HIS A 261 10.80 4.09 -4.21
N ASP A 262 11.06 4.69 -3.04
CA ASP A 262 12.40 5.04 -2.60
C ASP A 262 12.87 3.98 -1.59
N TYR A 263 13.52 2.93 -2.10
CA TYR A 263 13.96 1.82 -1.28
C TYR A 263 15.32 2.08 -0.65
N LYS A 264 15.42 1.72 0.64
CA LYS A 264 16.66 1.67 1.40
C LYS A 264 16.69 0.36 2.18
N SER A 265 17.75 -0.44 1.98
CA SER A 265 17.95 -1.66 2.76
C SER A 265 18.22 -1.33 4.23
N PRO A 266 18.05 -2.30 5.15
CA PRO A 266 18.61 -2.20 6.49
C PRO A 266 20.08 -1.77 6.43
N ALA A 267 20.50 -0.99 7.42
CA ALA A 267 21.89 -0.59 7.53
C ALA A 267 22.75 -1.83 7.77
N ASN A 268 23.81 -1.99 6.99
CA ASN A 268 24.79 -3.03 7.23
C ASN A 268 25.37 -2.87 8.64
N THR A 269 25.54 -3.98 9.34
CA THR A 269 26.10 -4.06 10.68
C THR A 269 27.50 -4.67 10.72
N GLN A 270 28.01 -5.21 9.60
CA GLN A 270 29.21 -6.06 9.59
C GLN A 270 30.32 -5.57 8.65
N VAL A 271 30.05 -5.44 7.35
CA VAL A 271 31.13 -5.20 6.35
C VAL A 271 31.51 -3.72 6.29
N GLN A 272 30.50 -2.86 6.17
CA GLN A 272 30.62 -1.40 6.21
C GLN A 272 29.48 -0.83 7.08
N PRO A 273 29.67 -0.80 8.42
CA PRO A 273 28.63 -0.41 9.35
C PRO A 273 27.97 0.93 9.00
N GLY A 274 26.64 0.97 9.01
CA GLY A 274 25.85 2.18 8.76
C GLY A 274 25.56 2.49 7.29
N THR A 275 26.09 1.71 6.34
CA THR A 275 25.77 1.85 4.91
C THR A 275 24.52 1.04 4.53
N SER A 276 23.78 1.48 3.51
CA SER A 276 22.60 0.77 2.98
C SER A 276 22.69 0.71 1.46
N ASN A 277 22.08 -0.32 0.86
CA ASN A 277 21.76 -0.29 -0.56
C ASN A 277 20.52 0.59 -0.78
N GLU A 278 20.54 1.39 -1.83
CA GLU A 278 19.45 2.30 -2.16
C GLU A 278 19.05 2.14 -3.63
N LEU A 279 17.76 2.21 -3.90
CA LEU A 279 17.21 2.16 -5.26
C LEU A 279 15.90 2.95 -5.31
N THR A 280 15.82 3.92 -6.20
CA THR A 280 14.55 4.50 -6.63
C THR A 280 14.03 3.72 -7.84
N PHE A 281 12.79 3.25 -7.75
CA PHE A 281 12.13 2.53 -8.83
C PHE A 281 10.63 2.84 -8.84
N TYR A 282 9.93 2.42 -9.88
CA TYR A 282 8.53 2.73 -10.11
C TYR A 282 7.73 1.46 -10.33
N SER A 283 6.46 1.47 -9.91
CA SER A 283 5.46 0.52 -10.38
C SER A 283 4.36 1.23 -11.16
N LEU A 284 4.10 0.75 -12.38
CA LEU A 284 3.04 1.24 -13.26
C LEU A 284 1.93 0.18 -13.33
N TYR A 285 0.69 0.61 -13.18
CA TYR A 285 -0.51 -0.22 -13.33
C TYR A 285 -1.38 0.42 -14.40
N MET A 286 -1.36 -0.12 -15.61
CA MET A 286 -2.02 0.41 -16.81
C MET A 286 -3.26 -0.40 -17.17
N HIS A 287 -4.22 0.21 -17.86
CA HIS A 287 -5.52 -0.38 -18.23
C HIS A 287 -6.47 -0.62 -17.04
N LEU A 288 -6.46 0.27 -16.05
CA LEU A 288 -7.35 0.16 -14.88
C LEU A 288 -8.82 0.47 -15.22
N LEU A 289 -9.75 -0.02 -14.41
CA LEU A 289 -11.19 0.23 -14.55
C LEU A 289 -11.55 1.74 -14.55
N PRO A 290 -12.37 2.24 -15.50
CA PRO A 290 -12.85 3.62 -15.51
C PRO A 290 -13.79 3.96 -14.35
N PHE A 291 -13.92 5.25 -14.04
CA PHE A 291 -14.68 5.74 -12.88
C PHE A 291 -16.17 5.36 -12.88
N ASP A 292 -16.87 5.58 -14.00
CA ASP A 292 -18.32 5.32 -14.11
C ASP A 292 -18.65 3.81 -14.03
N ARG A 293 -17.63 2.93 -14.04
CA ARG A 293 -17.75 1.48 -13.89
C ARG A 293 -17.50 0.99 -12.46
N TYR A 294 -17.21 1.87 -11.50
CA TYR A 294 -17.13 1.46 -10.09
C TYR A 294 -18.49 1.14 -9.46
N PRO A 295 -19.55 1.93 -9.71
CA PRO A 295 -20.91 1.51 -9.37
C PRO A 295 -21.29 0.25 -10.15
N VAL A 296 -21.98 -0.68 -9.50
CA VAL A 296 -22.48 -1.91 -10.15
C VAL A 296 -23.67 -1.53 -11.03
N SER A 297 -23.56 -1.69 -12.35
CA SER A 297 -24.71 -1.61 -13.25
C SER A 297 -25.59 -2.86 -13.10
N GLN A 298 -26.88 -2.74 -13.41
CA GLN A 298 -27.83 -3.85 -13.33
C GLN A 298 -27.37 -5.08 -14.15
N ASP A 299 -26.71 -4.83 -15.27
CA ASP A 299 -26.18 -5.85 -16.18
C ASP A 299 -24.88 -6.51 -15.69
N GLU A 300 -24.23 -5.95 -14.66
CA GLU A 300 -23.02 -6.49 -14.01
C GLU A 300 -23.33 -7.21 -12.68
N ILE A 301 -24.61 -7.34 -12.31
CA ILE A 301 -25.02 -8.09 -11.12
C ILE A 301 -24.73 -9.57 -11.39
N PRO A 302 -23.78 -10.20 -10.67
CA PRO A 302 -23.50 -11.62 -10.85
C PRO A 302 -24.73 -12.46 -10.49
N ALA A 303 -24.67 -13.74 -10.85
CA ALA A 303 -25.60 -14.74 -10.33
C ALA A 303 -25.82 -14.53 -8.81
N PRO A 304 -27.07 -14.53 -8.31
CA PRO A 304 -27.37 -14.18 -6.93
C PRO A 304 -26.51 -15.01 -5.98
N ARG A 305 -25.78 -14.36 -5.08
CA ARG A 305 -25.05 -15.08 -4.03
C ARG A 305 -25.89 -15.12 -2.78
N ILE A 306 -25.86 -16.25 -2.09
CA ILE A 306 -26.52 -16.41 -0.79
C ILE A 306 -25.53 -16.85 0.25
N LYS A 307 -25.79 -16.46 1.49
CA LYS A 307 -25.10 -16.97 2.68
C LYS A 307 -26.08 -17.74 3.52
N MET A 308 -25.80 -19.02 3.71
CA MET A 308 -26.60 -19.89 4.56
C MET A 308 -26.52 -19.40 6.00
N THR A 309 -27.65 -19.12 6.62
CA THR A 309 -27.77 -18.75 8.04
C THR A 309 -28.29 -19.91 8.88
N ALA A 310 -28.81 -20.95 8.22
CA ALA A 310 -29.30 -22.17 8.81
C ALA A 310 -28.49 -23.40 8.33
N SER A 311 -28.35 -24.37 9.23
CA SER A 311 -27.87 -25.72 8.91
C SER A 311 -29.07 -26.64 8.65
N GLY A 312 -28.87 -27.75 7.92
CA GLY A 312 -29.93 -28.75 7.66
C GLY A 312 -30.23 -28.99 6.18
N PHE A 313 -29.61 -28.24 5.28
CA PHE A 313 -29.67 -28.45 3.84
C PHE A 313 -28.62 -29.48 3.40
N ARG A 314 -28.89 -30.15 2.27
CA ARG A 314 -28.05 -31.21 1.72
C ARG A 314 -27.68 -30.88 0.28
N ALA A 315 -26.40 -31.00 -0.04
CA ALA A 315 -25.85 -30.87 -1.38
C ALA A 315 -25.93 -32.20 -2.13
N ARG A 316 -26.35 -32.15 -3.40
CA ARG A 316 -26.58 -33.33 -4.24
C ARG A 316 -26.06 -33.15 -5.66
N SER A 317 -25.87 -34.25 -6.39
CA SER A 317 -25.50 -34.24 -7.81
C SER A 317 -26.65 -33.75 -8.71
N ASP A 318 -27.88 -33.92 -8.24
CA ASP A 318 -29.13 -33.52 -8.90
C ASP A 318 -30.22 -33.22 -7.84
N ILE A 319 -31.40 -32.80 -8.25
CA ILE A 319 -32.54 -32.60 -7.35
C ILE A 319 -32.96 -33.92 -6.69
N LYS A 320 -33.48 -33.82 -5.45
CA LYS A 320 -33.88 -35.00 -4.68
C LYS A 320 -35.01 -35.76 -5.38
N GLY A 321 -34.72 -36.98 -5.84
CA GLY A 321 -35.67 -37.85 -6.55
C GLY A 321 -35.35 -38.07 -8.03
N ALA A 322 -34.35 -37.37 -8.59
CA ALA A 322 -33.87 -37.62 -9.95
C ALA A 322 -33.13 -38.97 -10.08
N PRO A 323 -33.16 -39.62 -11.25
CA PRO A 323 -32.42 -40.87 -11.50
C PRO A 323 -30.93 -40.70 -11.22
N ASN A 324 -30.32 -41.63 -10.48
CA ASN A 324 -28.89 -41.62 -10.13
C ASN A 324 -28.42 -40.41 -9.28
N CYS A 325 -29.32 -39.69 -8.62
CA CYS A 325 -28.96 -38.59 -7.72
C CYS A 325 -28.11 -39.08 -6.52
N GLN A 326 -26.91 -38.55 -6.38
CA GLN A 326 -25.99 -38.81 -5.26
C GLN A 326 -26.02 -37.65 -4.26
N GLU A 327 -26.07 -37.96 -2.96
CA GLU A 327 -25.93 -36.95 -1.90
C GLU A 327 -24.46 -36.79 -1.51
N TYR A 328 -23.95 -35.56 -1.58
CA TYR A 328 -22.55 -35.26 -1.22
C TYR A 328 -22.38 -35.04 0.29
N GLY A 329 -23.29 -34.28 0.91
CA GLY A 329 -23.20 -33.98 2.34
C GLY A 329 -24.02 -32.78 2.79
N ALA A 330 -23.86 -32.40 4.07
CA ALA A 330 -24.55 -31.26 4.66
C ALA A 330 -23.95 -29.93 4.21
N ILE A 331 -24.81 -28.91 4.07
CA ILE A 331 -24.41 -27.52 3.87
C ILE A 331 -24.42 -26.84 5.25
N SER A 332 -23.28 -26.30 5.66
CA SER A 332 -23.13 -25.64 6.97
C SER A 332 -23.63 -24.20 6.95
N ALA A 333 -24.16 -23.73 8.09
CA ALA A 333 -24.35 -22.30 8.31
C ALA A 333 -23.02 -21.55 8.10
N GLY A 334 -23.06 -20.42 7.40
CA GLY A 334 -21.90 -19.65 6.97
C GLY A 334 -21.39 -19.99 5.57
N ALA A 335 -21.85 -21.07 4.94
CA ALA A 335 -21.53 -21.37 3.54
C ALA A 335 -22.10 -20.28 2.61
N GLU A 336 -21.27 -19.78 1.70
CA GLU A 336 -21.67 -18.85 0.66
C GLU A 336 -21.72 -19.57 -0.69
N ILE A 337 -22.84 -19.41 -1.38
CA ILE A 337 -23.19 -20.17 -2.58
C ILE A 337 -23.61 -19.18 -3.66
N GLU A 338 -23.00 -19.27 -4.84
CA GLU A 338 -23.44 -18.57 -6.04
C GLU A 338 -24.54 -19.39 -6.72
N ILE A 339 -25.70 -18.78 -6.97
CA ILE A 339 -26.85 -19.44 -7.60
C ILE A 339 -26.68 -19.37 -9.12
N LEU A 340 -26.30 -20.50 -9.71
CA LEU A 340 -26.07 -20.62 -11.15
C LEU A 340 -27.38 -20.77 -11.92
N GLU A 341 -28.32 -21.52 -11.36
CA GLU A 341 -29.57 -21.88 -12.01
C GLU A 341 -30.66 -22.13 -10.95
N GLU A 342 -31.86 -21.59 -11.18
CA GLU A 342 -33.06 -21.99 -10.44
C GLU A 342 -33.80 -23.08 -11.22
N HIS A 343 -34.09 -24.20 -10.56
CA HIS A 343 -34.84 -25.28 -11.18
C HIS A 343 -36.27 -24.85 -11.51
N ALA A 344 -36.89 -25.46 -12.53
CA ALA A 344 -38.25 -25.15 -12.97
C ALA A 344 -39.31 -25.34 -11.86
N ASP A 345 -39.02 -26.15 -10.83
CA ASP A 345 -39.90 -26.33 -9.67
C ASP A 345 -39.92 -25.13 -8.70
N ARG A 346 -39.03 -24.15 -8.88
CA ARG A 346 -38.83 -22.97 -8.02
C ARG A 346 -38.55 -23.31 -6.56
N VAL A 347 -38.12 -24.54 -6.30
CA VAL A 347 -37.77 -25.07 -4.98
C VAL A 347 -36.27 -25.30 -4.89
N HIS A 348 -35.68 -25.87 -5.93
CA HIS A 348 -34.25 -26.20 -5.96
C HIS A 348 -33.46 -25.20 -6.78
N ALA A 349 -32.17 -25.10 -6.47
CA ALA A 349 -31.22 -24.36 -7.27
C ALA A 349 -29.90 -25.14 -7.40
N LYS A 350 -29.23 -24.91 -8.51
CA LYS A 350 -27.85 -25.33 -8.72
C LYS A 350 -26.95 -24.22 -8.22
N GLY A 351 -26.11 -24.55 -7.25
CA GLY A 351 -25.20 -23.61 -6.61
C GLY A 351 -23.74 -24.00 -6.79
N LYS A 352 -22.85 -23.01 -6.80
CA LYS A 352 -21.39 -23.19 -6.73
C LYS A 352 -20.88 -22.75 -5.36
N LEU A 353 -20.10 -23.60 -4.68
CA LEU A 353 -19.52 -23.25 -3.38
C LEU A 353 -18.49 -22.14 -3.56
N ILE A 354 -18.70 -20.98 -2.94
CA ILE A 354 -17.73 -19.88 -2.97
C ILE A 354 -16.89 -19.86 -1.71
N LYS A 355 -17.49 -20.14 -0.55
CA LYS A 355 -16.82 -20.09 0.75
C LYS A 355 -17.55 -20.95 1.78
N GLY A 356 -16.81 -21.52 2.73
CA GLY A 356 -17.39 -22.28 3.85
C GLY A 356 -17.46 -23.77 3.58
N ALA A 357 -18.28 -24.50 4.35
CA ALA A 357 -18.25 -25.96 4.36
C ALA A 357 -19.51 -26.57 3.73
N VAL A 358 -19.29 -27.43 2.75
CA VAL A 358 -20.30 -28.34 2.19
C VAL A 358 -19.68 -29.74 2.15
N GLY A 359 -20.31 -30.70 2.82
CA GLY A 359 -19.80 -32.07 2.89
C GLY A 359 -19.59 -32.65 1.49
N GLY A 360 -18.39 -33.20 1.26
CA GLY A 360 -18.01 -33.79 -0.03
C GLY A 360 -17.71 -32.79 -1.15
N ARG A 361 -17.67 -31.48 -0.86
CA ARG A 361 -17.38 -30.41 -1.83
C ARG A 361 -16.26 -29.49 -1.36
N THR A 362 -15.54 -28.94 -2.33
CA THR A 362 -14.50 -27.90 -2.17
C THR A 362 -14.92 -26.63 -2.90
N GLU A 363 -14.30 -25.50 -2.57
CA GLU A 363 -14.59 -24.21 -3.21
C GLU A 363 -14.46 -24.33 -4.74
N GLY A 364 -15.39 -23.72 -5.46
CA GLY A 364 -15.52 -23.79 -6.91
C GLY A 364 -16.39 -24.95 -7.42
N GLN A 365 -16.74 -25.94 -6.60
CA GLN A 365 -17.55 -27.08 -7.05
C GLN A 365 -19.06 -26.83 -6.97
N GLU A 366 -19.80 -27.42 -7.91
CA GLU A 366 -21.25 -27.26 -8.08
C GLU A 366 -22.06 -28.36 -7.39
N PHE A 367 -23.29 -28.05 -6.99
CA PHE A 367 -24.26 -28.99 -6.43
C PHE A 367 -25.68 -28.45 -6.45
N TRP A 368 -26.66 -29.34 -6.43
CA TRP A 368 -28.08 -29.01 -6.25
C TRP A 368 -28.46 -29.03 -4.77
N PHE A 369 -29.34 -28.11 -4.37
CA PHE A 369 -29.86 -28.04 -3.01
C PHE A 369 -31.25 -27.37 -2.98
N ALA A 370 -31.95 -27.52 -1.86
CA ALA A 370 -33.23 -26.83 -1.63
C ALA A 370 -32.97 -25.35 -1.34
N TYR A 371 -33.60 -24.48 -2.11
CA TYR A 371 -33.32 -23.05 -2.18
C TYR A 371 -34.49 -22.20 -1.69
N LYS A 372 -35.68 -22.36 -2.27
CA LYS A 372 -36.87 -21.56 -1.97
C LYS A 372 -38.09 -22.44 -1.62
N GLN A 373 -39.02 -21.87 -0.86
CA GLN A 373 -40.36 -22.39 -0.67
C GLN A 373 -41.36 -21.27 -0.98
N ASN A 374 -42.26 -21.50 -1.94
CA ASN A 374 -43.24 -20.50 -2.41
C ASN A 374 -42.61 -19.16 -2.85
N GLY A 375 -41.42 -19.20 -3.44
CA GLY A 375 -40.70 -18.01 -3.91
C GLY A 375 -39.90 -17.25 -2.84
N ALA A 376 -39.94 -17.67 -1.57
CA ALA A 376 -39.15 -17.09 -0.48
C ALA A 376 -38.11 -18.09 0.05
N SER A 377 -37.08 -17.59 0.76
CA SER A 377 -36.14 -18.46 1.48
C SER A 377 -36.88 -19.35 2.48
N TYR A 378 -36.45 -20.59 2.68
CA TYR A 378 -37.01 -21.44 3.74
C TYR A 378 -36.91 -20.74 5.10
N PRO A 379 -37.95 -20.77 5.93
CA PRO A 379 -37.88 -20.18 7.27
C PRO A 379 -37.09 -21.09 8.22
N LYS A 380 -36.32 -20.48 9.12
CA LYS A 380 -35.79 -21.11 10.32
C LYS A 380 -36.91 -21.37 11.33
N SER A 381 -36.60 -22.11 12.39
CA SER A 381 -37.52 -22.36 13.50
C SER A 381 -38.01 -21.08 14.21
N ASP A 382 -37.26 -19.99 14.09
CA ASP A 382 -37.59 -18.65 14.62
C ASP A 382 -38.36 -17.76 13.62
N GLY A 383 -38.71 -18.29 12.43
CA GLY A 383 -39.42 -17.57 11.38
C GLY A 383 -38.54 -16.68 10.48
N THR A 384 -37.24 -16.57 10.75
CA THR A 384 -36.32 -15.76 9.93
C THR A 384 -35.73 -16.55 8.76
N PRO A 385 -35.20 -15.89 7.70
CA PRO A 385 -34.66 -16.57 6.52
C PRO A 385 -33.54 -17.58 6.82
N SER A 386 -33.55 -18.73 6.14
CA SER A 386 -32.51 -19.78 6.19
C SER A 386 -31.23 -19.44 5.45
N TRP A 387 -31.30 -18.41 4.61
CA TRP A 387 -30.16 -17.78 3.95
C TRP A 387 -30.47 -16.31 3.74
N GLN A 388 -29.42 -15.51 3.61
CA GLN A 388 -29.51 -14.10 3.25
C GLN A 388 -28.81 -13.87 1.92
N GLU A 389 -29.33 -12.97 1.10
CA GLU A 389 -28.65 -12.54 -0.11
C GLU A 389 -27.33 -11.85 0.25
N VAL A 390 -26.27 -12.22 -0.46
CA VAL A 390 -24.97 -11.56 -0.40
C VAL A 390 -24.93 -10.59 -1.55
N VAL A 391 -25.39 -9.37 -1.28
CA VAL A 391 -25.18 -8.26 -2.22
C VAL A 391 -23.68 -8.04 -2.31
N PRO A 392 -23.10 -8.12 -3.51
CA PRO A 392 -21.69 -7.87 -3.66
C PRO A 392 -21.32 -6.46 -3.20
N PRO A 393 -20.18 -6.29 -2.51
CA PRO A 393 -19.74 -4.96 -2.10
C PRO A 393 -19.49 -4.10 -3.34
N GLU A 394 -19.75 -2.79 -3.24
CA GLU A 394 -19.31 -1.83 -4.25
C GLU A 394 -17.78 -1.92 -4.39
N ARG A 395 -17.27 -1.82 -5.62
CA ARG A 395 -15.83 -1.78 -5.88
C ARG A 395 -15.20 -0.67 -5.04
N THR A 396 -14.17 -1.02 -4.28
CA THR A 396 -13.46 -0.06 -3.42
C THR A 396 -12.72 0.98 -4.27
N LYS A 397 -13.07 2.26 -4.12
CA LYS A 397 -12.41 3.37 -4.81
C LYS A 397 -11.00 3.62 -4.25
N PRO A 398 -9.96 3.77 -5.09
CA PRO A 398 -8.61 4.08 -4.65
C PRO A 398 -8.53 5.40 -3.88
N GLY A 399 -7.74 5.43 -2.81
CA GLY A 399 -7.62 6.60 -1.93
C GLY A 399 -6.79 7.75 -2.51
N TYR A 400 -6.05 7.53 -3.60
CA TYR A 400 -5.17 8.53 -4.20
C TYR A 400 -5.89 9.47 -5.18
N TRP A 401 -7.11 9.12 -5.63
CA TRP A 401 -7.88 9.99 -6.52
C TRP A 401 -8.12 11.37 -5.89
N LYS A 402 -8.15 12.40 -6.73
CA LYS A 402 -8.40 13.78 -6.30
C LYS A 402 -9.68 14.33 -6.90
N GLY A 403 -10.38 15.17 -6.14
CA GLY A 403 -11.60 15.82 -6.59
C GLY A 403 -12.45 16.35 -5.44
N LYS A 404 -13.74 16.48 -5.66
CA LYS A 404 -14.68 16.96 -4.63
C LYS A 404 -14.96 15.87 -3.63
N VAL A 405 -14.80 16.20 -2.35
CA VAL A 405 -15.11 15.32 -1.23
C VAL A 405 -16.29 15.87 -0.48
N ARG A 406 -17.34 15.05 -0.33
CA ARG A 406 -18.38 15.27 0.67
C ARG A 406 -17.99 14.60 1.96
N ALA A 407 -18.03 15.33 3.07
CA ALA A 407 -17.70 14.81 4.38
C ALA A 407 -18.74 15.23 5.42
N VAL A 408 -18.99 14.34 6.38
CA VAL A 408 -19.93 14.56 7.48
C VAL A 408 -19.18 14.91 8.75
N VAL A 409 -19.60 15.97 9.42
CA VAL A 409 -19.05 16.42 10.70
C VAL A 409 -19.33 15.38 11.79
N THR A 410 -18.28 14.97 12.51
CA THR A 410 -18.35 13.93 13.57
C THR A 410 -18.54 14.53 14.97
N ALA A 411 -18.59 13.68 16.01
CA ALA A 411 -19.09 13.95 17.36
C ALA A 411 -18.55 15.21 18.09
N SER A 412 -17.42 15.77 17.67
CA SER A 412 -16.81 16.97 18.24
C SER A 412 -17.34 18.29 17.65
N GLY A 413 -18.09 18.28 16.55
CA GLY A 413 -18.44 19.48 15.78
C GLY A 413 -17.25 20.02 15.00
N LEU A 414 -17.48 20.98 14.09
CA LEU A 414 -16.43 21.50 13.20
C LEU A 414 -16.31 23.01 13.28
N THR A 415 -15.20 23.52 13.81
CA THR A 415 -14.92 24.97 13.90
C THR A 415 -14.66 25.58 12.53
N LEU A 416 -15.39 26.66 12.19
CA LEU A 416 -15.16 27.44 10.99
C LEU A 416 -14.02 28.44 11.22
N ARG A 417 -13.17 28.61 10.22
CA ARG A 417 -12.00 29.50 10.24
C ARG A 417 -11.95 30.37 9.00
N GLN A 418 -11.30 31.52 9.13
CA GLN A 418 -10.89 32.35 8.01
C GLN A 418 -9.85 31.62 7.14
N PRO A 419 -9.61 32.06 5.89
CA PRO A 419 -8.49 31.58 5.08
C PRO A 419 -7.14 31.76 5.81
N PRO A 420 -6.19 30.83 5.63
CA PRO A 420 -4.82 31.04 6.09
C PRO A 420 -4.18 32.20 5.31
N ALA A 421 -3.21 32.87 5.93
CA ALA A 421 -2.51 33.99 5.29
C ALA A 421 -1.71 33.56 4.05
N THR A 422 -1.29 32.30 4.00
CA THR A 422 -0.56 31.68 2.87
C THR A 422 -1.13 30.28 2.59
N LEU A 423 -1.26 29.94 1.31
CA LEU A 423 -1.78 28.65 0.85
C LEU A 423 -0.65 27.65 0.63
N THR A 424 0.13 27.41 1.67
CA THR A 424 1.30 26.50 1.63
C THR A 424 1.28 25.55 2.84
N HIS A 425 1.73 24.31 2.65
CA HIS A 425 1.91 23.37 3.77
C HIS A 425 2.83 23.97 4.84
N GLY A 426 2.52 23.73 6.11
CA GLY A 426 3.25 24.25 7.28
C GLY A 426 2.87 25.66 7.72
N ALA A 427 2.04 26.39 6.95
CA ALA A 427 1.55 27.72 7.32
C ALA A 427 0.58 27.68 8.51
N ALA A 428 0.40 28.82 9.19
CA ALA A 428 -0.59 28.94 10.26
C ALA A 428 -2.02 28.90 9.70
N ALA A 429 -2.89 28.14 10.35
CA ALA A 429 -4.32 28.11 10.04
C ALA A 429 -4.95 29.49 10.31
N GLY A 430 -5.97 29.85 9.52
CA GLY A 430 -6.71 31.08 9.76
C GLY A 430 -7.42 31.10 11.11
N GLN A 431 -7.68 32.33 11.58
CA GLN A 431 -8.33 32.55 12.88
C GLN A 431 -9.76 31.98 12.89
N PRO A 432 -10.25 31.44 14.03
CA PRO A 432 -11.65 31.03 14.17
C PRO A 432 -12.61 32.17 13.82
N ILE A 433 -13.71 31.84 13.15
CA ILE A 433 -14.80 32.79 12.92
C ILE A 433 -15.68 32.83 14.17
N SER A 434 -16.06 34.03 14.61
CA SER A 434 -16.95 34.22 15.75
C SER A 434 -18.08 35.20 15.41
N ALA A 435 -19.20 35.08 16.12
CA ALA A 435 -20.31 36.01 16.04
C ALA A 435 -20.89 36.31 17.44
N SER A 436 -21.55 37.46 17.58
CA SER A 436 -22.26 37.83 18.80
C SER A 436 -23.58 37.07 18.95
N THR A 437 -23.87 36.56 20.15
CA THR A 437 -25.15 35.98 20.55
C THR A 437 -25.77 36.77 21.71
N ALA A 438 -27.01 36.45 22.06
CA ALA A 438 -27.67 37.02 23.23
C ALA A 438 -26.95 36.72 24.56
N GLN A 439 -26.08 35.70 24.60
CA GLN A 439 -25.34 35.28 25.80
C GLN A 439 -23.83 35.58 25.77
N SER A 440 -23.23 35.91 24.61
CA SER A 440 -21.79 36.19 24.48
C SER A 440 -21.47 37.10 23.30
N THR A 441 -20.54 38.04 23.47
CA THR A 441 -20.10 38.95 22.40
C THR A 441 -19.09 38.32 21.42
N ASN A 442 -18.57 37.12 21.71
CA ASN A 442 -17.52 36.48 20.90
C ASN A 442 -17.62 34.95 20.93
N GLN A 443 -18.76 34.40 20.47
CA GLN A 443 -18.97 32.95 20.40
C GLN A 443 -18.47 32.41 19.06
N GLY A 444 -17.58 31.41 19.09
CA GLY A 444 -17.02 30.79 17.89
C GLY A 444 -18.07 30.01 17.09
N LEU A 445 -18.03 30.13 15.76
CA LEU A 445 -18.90 29.39 14.87
C LEU A 445 -18.42 27.94 14.72
N VAL A 446 -19.32 27.00 15.03
CA VAL A 446 -19.07 25.56 14.97
C VAL A 446 -20.23 24.88 14.26
N LEU A 447 -19.97 24.08 13.23
CA LEU A 447 -20.98 23.25 12.60
C LEU A 447 -21.39 22.08 13.51
N CYS A 448 -22.69 21.81 13.56
CA CYS A 448 -23.28 20.67 14.25
C CYS A 448 -22.77 19.34 13.68
N THR A 449 -22.70 18.33 14.55
CA THR A 449 -22.55 16.92 14.15
C THR A 449 -23.58 16.55 13.09
N ASN A 450 -23.22 15.68 12.15
CA ASN A 450 -24.03 15.28 10.99
C ASN A 450 -24.22 16.35 9.90
N SER A 451 -23.68 17.56 10.07
CA SER A 451 -23.63 18.55 8.98
C SER A 451 -22.74 18.03 7.84
N THR A 452 -23.15 18.27 6.60
CA THR A 452 -22.36 17.90 5.42
C THR A 452 -21.58 19.10 4.91
N ILE A 453 -20.29 18.89 4.64
CA ILE A 453 -19.43 19.85 3.96
C ILE A 453 -18.91 19.25 2.67
N GLU A 454 -18.57 20.11 1.71
CA GLU A 454 -17.86 19.74 0.49
C GLU A 454 -16.56 20.53 0.40
N PHE A 455 -15.46 19.88 0.03
CA PHE A 455 -14.18 20.52 -0.24
C PHE A 455 -13.44 19.81 -1.37
N ASP A 456 -12.37 20.40 -1.86
CA ASP A 456 -11.53 19.82 -2.91
C ASP A 456 -10.31 19.11 -2.30
N SER A 457 -10.20 17.80 -2.45
CA SER A 457 -9.09 17.02 -1.89
C SER A 457 -7.74 17.37 -2.51
N ALA A 458 -7.71 17.96 -3.70
CA ALA A 458 -6.48 18.48 -4.31
C ALA A 458 -5.96 19.75 -3.63
N LYS A 459 -6.82 20.46 -2.87
CA LYS A 459 -6.51 21.73 -2.20
C LYS A 459 -6.32 21.60 -0.69
N VAL A 460 -6.25 20.37 -0.18
CA VAL A 460 -6.01 20.11 1.25
C VAL A 460 -4.57 20.48 1.59
N LEU A 461 -4.42 21.34 2.60
CA LEU A 461 -3.13 21.77 3.13
C LEU A 461 -2.91 21.23 4.55
N ASN A 462 -1.66 20.93 4.87
CA ASN A 462 -1.24 20.63 6.23
C ASN A 462 -0.94 21.95 6.94
N LEU A 463 -1.85 22.48 7.74
CA LEU A 463 -1.73 23.78 8.40
C LEU A 463 -1.51 23.64 9.92
N LYS A 464 -0.88 24.65 10.53
CA LYS A 464 -0.59 24.67 11.97
C LYS A 464 -1.70 25.37 12.76
N ILE A 465 -2.27 24.66 13.73
CA ILE A 465 -3.09 25.22 14.81
C ILE A 465 -2.29 25.09 16.10
N GLY A 466 -1.67 26.19 16.55
CA GLY A 466 -0.68 26.13 17.63
C GLY A 466 0.54 25.30 17.21
N THR A 467 0.89 24.28 17.99
CA THR A 467 1.98 23.33 17.68
C THR A 467 1.53 22.12 16.86
N LYS A 468 0.22 21.96 16.60
CA LYS A 468 -0.33 20.80 15.90
C LYS A 468 -0.47 21.08 14.41
N THR A 469 0.02 20.16 13.58
CA THR A 469 -0.27 20.14 12.14
C THR A 469 -1.55 19.35 11.88
N VAL A 470 -2.47 19.93 11.12
CA VAL A 470 -3.77 19.32 10.78
C VAL A 470 -4.08 19.51 9.30
N ARG A 471 -4.79 18.56 8.70
CA ARG A 471 -5.30 18.69 7.32
C ARG A 471 -6.48 19.65 7.29
N MET A 472 -6.37 20.69 6.48
CA MET A 472 -7.38 21.74 6.34
C MET A 472 -7.66 22.05 4.88
N ALA A 473 -8.90 22.41 4.59
CA ALA A 473 -9.30 22.85 3.26
C ALA A 473 -10.32 23.99 3.38
N GLU A 474 -10.49 24.69 2.25
CA GLU A 474 -11.66 25.53 2.01
C GLU A 474 -12.88 24.62 1.76
N CYS A 475 -13.95 24.87 2.51
CA CYS A 475 -15.15 24.05 2.57
C CYS A 475 -16.40 24.88 2.28
N THR A 476 -17.37 24.23 1.65
CA THR A 476 -18.74 24.74 1.47
C THR A 476 -19.70 23.88 2.28
N PHE A 477 -20.65 24.50 2.96
CA PHE A 477 -21.71 23.77 3.67
C PHE A 477 -22.79 23.29 2.70
N ILE A 478 -23.19 22.03 2.81
CA ILE A 478 -24.27 21.44 2.03
C ILE A 478 -25.48 21.26 2.96
N PRO A 479 -26.56 22.07 2.80
CA PRO A 479 -27.75 21.95 3.61
C PRO A 479 -28.42 20.58 3.42
N SER A 480 -28.80 19.92 4.52
CA SER A 480 -29.63 18.72 4.42
C SER A 480 -31.07 19.11 4.10
N THR A 481 -31.67 18.48 3.08
CA THR A 481 -33.09 18.62 2.71
C THR A 481 -33.99 17.59 3.40
N SER A 482 -33.41 16.60 4.08
CA SER A 482 -34.13 15.53 4.78
C SER A 482 -33.22 14.89 5.84
N GLY A 483 -33.48 15.11 7.13
CA GLY A 483 -32.68 14.52 8.21
C GLY A 483 -32.63 15.35 9.50
N PRO A 484 -31.74 14.99 10.46
CA PRO A 484 -31.54 15.74 11.70
C PRO A 484 -31.04 17.17 11.44
N THR A 485 -31.26 18.08 12.39
CA THR A 485 -30.92 19.51 12.28
C THR A 485 -29.43 19.71 11.94
N THR A 486 -29.16 20.33 10.79
CA THR A 486 -27.80 20.70 10.32
C THR A 486 -27.60 22.22 10.41
N GLY A 487 -26.35 22.69 10.43
CA GLY A 487 -26.03 24.12 10.52
C GLY A 487 -25.17 24.47 11.74
N LEU A 488 -25.19 25.73 12.18
CA LEU A 488 -24.34 26.23 13.27
C LEU A 488 -24.89 25.85 14.65
N LYS A 489 -24.01 25.34 15.52
CA LYS A 489 -24.34 24.95 16.89
C LYS A 489 -24.61 26.18 17.74
N GLY A 490 -25.84 26.29 18.26
CA GLY A 490 -26.22 27.38 19.18
C GLY A 490 -26.34 28.75 18.52
N HIS A 491 -26.48 28.81 17.19
CA HIS A 491 -26.72 30.04 16.43
C HIS A 491 -27.88 29.86 15.46
N SER A 492 -28.61 30.96 15.19
CA SER A 492 -29.64 31.05 14.14
C SER A 492 -29.14 31.71 12.85
N LEU A 493 -27.85 32.04 12.79
CA LEU A 493 -27.22 32.66 11.61
C LEU A 493 -27.07 31.65 10.46
N PRO A 494 -27.13 32.09 9.19
CA PRO A 494 -26.77 31.25 8.07
C PRO A 494 -25.30 30.83 8.15
N VAL A 495 -24.99 29.61 7.73
CA VAL A 495 -23.61 29.16 7.58
C VAL A 495 -22.95 29.97 6.46
N PRO A 496 -21.70 30.46 6.62
CA PRO A 496 -20.96 31.09 5.54
C PRO A 496 -20.90 30.21 4.28
N SER A 497 -20.99 30.83 3.09
CA SER A 497 -20.94 30.11 1.81
C SER A 497 -19.59 29.43 1.55
N SER A 498 -18.51 29.96 2.11
CA SER A 498 -17.19 29.32 2.16
C SER A 498 -16.53 29.59 3.53
N PHE A 499 -15.77 28.63 4.02
CA PHE A 499 -14.96 28.73 5.23
C PHE A 499 -13.84 27.70 5.22
N TRP A 500 -12.76 27.95 5.96
CA TRP A 500 -11.72 26.95 6.17
C TRP A 500 -12.04 26.08 7.39
N ALA A 501 -11.75 24.78 7.31
CA ALA A 501 -11.97 23.87 8.42
C ALA A 501 -10.99 22.70 8.43
N CYS A 502 -10.91 22.00 9.56
CA CYS A 502 -10.13 20.78 9.71
C CYS A 502 -10.87 19.60 9.07
N VAL A 503 -10.29 18.99 8.04
CA VAL A 503 -10.89 17.90 7.26
C VAL A 503 -10.30 16.53 7.60
N GLU A 504 -9.70 16.41 8.78
CA GLU A 504 -9.12 15.17 9.29
C GLU A 504 -10.18 14.08 9.50
N ASP A 505 -9.96 12.90 8.90
CA ASP A 505 -10.88 11.76 8.93
C ASP A 505 -10.35 10.52 9.68
N VAL A 506 -9.13 10.60 10.23
CA VAL A 506 -8.52 9.53 11.00
C VAL A 506 -8.42 9.85 12.50
N SER A 507 -8.68 8.85 13.33
CA SER A 507 -8.52 8.95 14.79
C SER A 507 -7.04 9.08 15.16
N PRO A 508 -6.69 9.79 16.26
CA PRO A 508 -7.58 10.38 17.27
C PRO A 508 -8.12 11.78 16.91
N ASN A 509 -7.66 12.39 15.82
CA ASN A 509 -7.99 13.77 15.44
C ASN A 509 -9.13 13.86 14.42
N ARG A 510 -10.01 12.85 14.34
CA ARG A 510 -11.13 12.82 13.39
C ARG A 510 -12.13 13.94 13.69
N PHE A 511 -12.28 14.87 12.76
CA PHE A 511 -13.31 15.93 12.80
C PHE A 511 -14.44 15.66 11.82
N VAL A 512 -14.12 15.03 10.69
CA VAL A 512 -15.09 14.68 9.65
C VAL A 512 -14.99 13.20 9.28
N GLN A 513 -16.00 12.69 8.59
CA GLN A 513 -15.98 11.38 7.95
C GLN A 513 -16.21 11.61 6.46
N TRP A 514 -15.22 11.31 5.62
CA TRP A 514 -15.34 11.44 4.17
C TRP A 514 -16.33 10.37 3.68
N GLN A 515 -17.32 10.78 2.89
CA GLN A 515 -18.39 9.89 2.42
C GLN A 515 -18.21 9.54 0.94
N ALA A 516 -17.97 10.54 0.09
CA ALA A 516 -17.83 10.36 -1.35
C ALA A 516 -16.74 11.29 -1.90
N LEU A 517 -15.82 10.73 -2.68
CA LEU A 517 -14.89 11.47 -3.52
C LEU A 517 -15.33 11.35 -4.97
N THR A 518 -15.57 12.49 -5.61
CA THR A 518 -15.89 12.59 -7.04
C THR A 518 -14.72 13.26 -7.74
N PRO A 519 -13.97 12.53 -8.59
CA PRO A 519 -12.91 13.13 -9.39
C PRO A 519 -13.44 14.28 -10.25
N THR A 520 -12.67 15.36 -10.34
CA THR A 520 -13.02 16.55 -11.12
C THR A 520 -12.34 16.61 -12.48
N LEU A 521 -11.34 15.77 -12.69
CA LEU A 521 -10.57 15.66 -13.92
C LEU A 521 -10.54 14.19 -14.36
N PHE A 522 -10.87 13.97 -15.63
CA PHE A 522 -10.85 12.67 -16.29
C PHE A 522 -10.02 12.76 -17.56
N ASP A 523 -9.53 11.61 -18.05
CA ASP A 523 -8.88 11.47 -19.36
C ASP A 523 -7.60 12.31 -19.53
N ALA A 524 -7.00 12.74 -18.42
CA ALA A 524 -5.76 13.52 -18.38
C ALA A 524 -4.81 12.98 -17.31
N VAL A 525 -3.50 13.15 -17.52
CA VAL A 525 -2.49 12.82 -16.51
C VAL A 525 -2.56 13.83 -15.38
N VAL A 526 -2.72 13.33 -14.15
CA VAL A 526 -2.78 14.11 -12.93
C VAL A 526 -1.49 13.86 -12.12
N PRO A 527 -0.54 14.80 -12.12
CA PRO A 527 0.66 14.70 -11.29
C PRO A 527 0.32 14.93 -9.82
N MET A 528 0.98 14.21 -8.92
CA MET A 528 0.78 14.35 -7.49
C MET A 528 1.95 13.80 -6.69
N GLU A 529 1.91 13.97 -5.36
CA GLU A 529 2.82 13.29 -4.43
C GLU A 529 1.96 12.79 -3.25
N THR A 530 1.17 11.73 -3.46
CA THR A 530 0.31 11.14 -2.42
C THR A 530 0.91 9.84 -1.89
N ALA A 531 1.18 9.76 -0.59
CA ALA A 531 1.69 8.53 0.01
C ALA A 531 0.69 7.36 -0.17
N ILE A 532 1.23 6.18 -0.47
CA ILE A 532 0.49 4.93 -0.61
C ILE A 532 1.25 3.80 0.06
N LYS A 533 0.55 2.87 0.70
CA LYS A 533 1.15 1.74 1.41
C LYS A 533 1.03 0.46 0.59
N ALA A 534 1.92 -0.49 0.88
CA ALA A 534 1.81 -1.84 0.34
C ALA A 534 0.44 -2.46 0.70
N GLY A 535 -0.23 -3.01 -0.30
CA GLY A 535 -1.56 -3.61 -0.16
C GLY A 535 -2.74 -2.63 -0.26
N ASP A 536 -2.50 -1.32 -0.33
CA ASP A 536 -3.57 -0.34 -0.59
C ASP A 536 -4.14 -0.56 -2.01
N PRO A 537 -5.47 -0.37 -2.20
CA PRO A 537 -6.10 -0.51 -3.51
C PRO A 537 -5.53 0.46 -4.56
N ILE A 538 -5.14 -0.09 -5.71
CA ILE A 538 -4.76 0.65 -6.91
C ILE A 538 -5.95 0.80 -7.85
N GLY A 539 -6.70 -0.26 -8.10
CA GLY A 539 -7.84 -0.26 -9.02
C GLY A 539 -8.36 -1.66 -9.28
N TYR A 540 -9.16 -1.83 -10.33
CA TYR A 540 -9.64 -3.14 -10.81
C TYR A 540 -9.22 -3.33 -12.26
N LEU A 541 -9.31 -4.57 -12.76
CA LEU A 541 -9.03 -4.87 -14.16
C LEU A 541 -9.97 -4.06 -15.08
N GLY A 542 -9.40 -3.34 -16.04
CA GLY A 542 -10.16 -2.66 -17.07
C GLY A 542 -10.45 -3.60 -18.24
N LEU A 543 -11.52 -3.29 -19.00
CA LEU A 543 -11.80 -3.98 -20.25
C LEU A 543 -10.83 -3.48 -21.32
N ASN A 544 -10.25 -4.41 -22.07
CA ASN A 544 -9.46 -4.15 -23.25
C ASN A 544 -9.94 -5.05 -24.40
N GLU A 545 -10.52 -4.42 -25.42
CA GLU A 545 -10.98 -5.07 -26.64
C GLU A 545 -9.99 -4.81 -27.77
N ASN A 546 -9.55 -5.88 -28.41
CA ASN A 546 -8.68 -5.85 -29.59
C ASN A 546 -9.40 -6.44 -30.79
N ILE A 547 -8.87 -6.18 -31.99
CA ILE A 547 -9.29 -6.90 -33.19
C ILE A 547 -8.97 -8.40 -33.04
N ALA A 548 -9.93 -9.27 -33.35
CA ALA A 548 -9.73 -10.72 -33.30
C ALA A 548 -8.91 -11.25 -34.49
N GLY A 549 -8.87 -10.49 -35.59
CA GLY A 549 -8.08 -10.83 -36.78
C GLY A 549 -8.11 -9.74 -37.84
N PRO A 550 -7.37 -9.91 -38.96
CA PRO A 550 -7.22 -8.87 -39.98
C PRO A 550 -8.51 -8.51 -40.73
N THR A 551 -9.51 -9.40 -40.73
CA THR A 551 -10.82 -9.18 -41.35
C THR A 551 -11.80 -8.47 -40.40
N GLY A 552 -11.41 -8.27 -39.15
CA GLY A 552 -12.26 -7.81 -38.06
C GLY A 552 -12.61 -8.94 -37.08
N GLY A 553 -13.38 -8.58 -36.06
CA GLY A 553 -13.85 -9.40 -34.95
C GLY A 553 -13.42 -8.75 -33.64
N VAL A 554 -14.12 -9.02 -32.55
CA VAL A 554 -13.79 -8.44 -31.23
C VAL A 554 -13.24 -9.55 -30.33
N SER A 555 -12.04 -9.33 -29.80
CA SER A 555 -11.45 -10.14 -28.73
C SER A 555 -11.41 -9.31 -27.46
N SER A 556 -12.24 -9.66 -26.49
CA SER A 556 -12.39 -8.91 -25.24
C SER A 556 -11.69 -9.62 -24.07
N LYS A 557 -10.97 -8.85 -23.25
CA LYS A 557 -10.31 -9.34 -22.04
C LYS A 557 -10.35 -8.29 -20.94
N TYR A 558 -10.60 -8.67 -19.69
CA TYR A 558 -10.35 -7.77 -18.57
C TYR A 558 -8.91 -7.95 -18.11
N GLN A 559 -8.12 -6.89 -18.11
CA GLN A 559 -6.71 -6.99 -17.74
C GLN A 559 -6.15 -5.70 -17.12
N VAL A 560 -5.03 -5.86 -16.44
CA VAL A 560 -4.11 -4.78 -16.06
C VAL A 560 -2.73 -5.16 -16.56
N HIS A 561 -2.00 -4.18 -17.08
CA HIS A 561 -0.57 -4.33 -17.37
C HIS A 561 0.22 -3.75 -16.18
N VAL A 562 1.09 -4.57 -15.60
CA VAL A 562 1.92 -4.19 -14.45
C VAL A 562 3.39 -4.18 -14.84
N GLU A 563 4.04 -3.01 -14.71
CA GLU A 563 5.49 -2.87 -14.90
C GLU A 563 6.18 -2.48 -13.59
N VAL A 564 7.42 -2.94 -13.43
CA VAL A 564 8.35 -2.41 -12.44
C VAL A 564 9.61 -2.00 -13.17
N PHE A 565 10.02 -0.75 -13.02
CA PHE A 565 11.21 -0.24 -13.72
C PHE A 565 12.00 0.76 -12.89
N SER A 566 13.27 0.93 -13.22
CA SER A 566 14.13 1.94 -12.62
C SER A 566 14.92 2.71 -13.67
N ALA A 567 15.04 4.01 -13.43
CA ALA A 567 15.99 4.88 -14.13
C ALA A 567 17.13 5.35 -13.20
N ASP A 568 17.25 4.76 -12.02
CA ASP A 568 18.25 5.15 -11.03
C ASP A 568 19.64 4.67 -11.48
N PRO A 569 20.64 5.56 -11.60
CA PRO A 569 21.99 5.17 -11.99
C PRO A 569 22.65 4.23 -10.98
N ARG A 570 22.14 4.13 -9.74
CA ARG A 570 22.66 3.25 -8.68
C ARG A 570 22.25 1.80 -8.82
N ILE A 571 21.42 1.43 -9.79
CA ILE A 571 20.91 0.06 -9.94
C ILE A 571 22.02 -1.00 -10.03
N GLU A 572 23.15 -0.72 -10.67
CA GLU A 572 24.27 -1.67 -10.70
C GLU A 572 24.91 -1.86 -9.32
N ASP A 573 25.10 -0.77 -8.57
CA ASP A 573 25.61 -0.80 -7.20
C ASP A 573 24.62 -1.54 -6.27
N PHE A 574 23.32 -1.35 -6.49
CA PHE A 574 22.24 -2.04 -5.80
C PHE A 574 22.28 -3.55 -6.04
N LEU A 575 22.42 -3.98 -7.31
CA LEU A 575 22.47 -5.40 -7.66
C LEU A 575 23.70 -6.10 -7.10
N LYS A 576 24.84 -5.39 -7.04
CA LYS A 576 26.11 -5.88 -6.51
C LYS A 576 26.18 -5.90 -4.98
N ASN A 577 25.12 -5.48 -4.28
CA ASN A 577 25.12 -5.34 -2.82
C ASN A 577 26.32 -4.54 -2.32
N LYS A 578 26.59 -3.37 -2.91
CA LYS A 578 27.82 -2.60 -2.61
C LYS A 578 27.96 -2.24 -1.13
N ALA A 579 26.85 -2.04 -0.42
CA ALA A 579 26.86 -1.82 1.02
C ALA A 579 27.24 -3.08 1.83
N GLY A 580 27.20 -4.27 1.23
CA GLY A 580 27.54 -5.55 1.86
C GLY A 580 26.54 -5.98 2.92
N VAL A 581 25.25 -5.73 2.70
CA VAL A 581 24.17 -6.04 3.63
C VAL A 581 23.96 -7.55 3.68
N LYS A 582 23.97 -8.12 4.89
CA LYS A 582 23.81 -9.57 5.13
C LYS A 582 22.52 -9.96 5.85
N GLU A 583 21.77 -8.97 6.33
CA GLU A 583 20.49 -9.14 7.00
C GLU A 583 19.40 -9.54 5.99
N GLY A 584 18.26 -10.07 6.48
CA GLY A 584 17.20 -10.63 5.65
C GLY A 584 17.35 -12.12 5.35
N LYS A 585 16.66 -12.61 4.32
CA LYS A 585 16.77 -13.99 3.82
C LYS A 585 18.21 -14.27 3.41
N GLN A 586 18.65 -15.48 3.72
CA GLN A 586 19.95 -16.01 3.33
C GLN A 586 19.75 -17.26 2.50
N TYR A 587 20.67 -17.51 1.57
CA TYR A 587 20.63 -18.64 0.67
C TYR A 587 21.97 -19.37 0.68
N ILE A 588 21.90 -20.70 0.61
CA ILE A 588 23.03 -21.54 0.28
C ILE A 588 23.16 -21.52 -1.23
N HIS A 589 24.26 -20.96 -1.74
CA HIS A 589 24.61 -20.97 -3.15
C HIS A 589 25.25 -22.32 -3.49
N LEU A 590 24.61 -23.05 -4.41
CA LEU A 590 25.06 -24.35 -4.90
C LEU A 590 25.32 -24.25 -6.41
N PRO A 591 26.56 -23.96 -6.85
CA PRO A 591 26.90 -23.94 -8.27
C PRO A 591 26.62 -25.26 -8.97
N ALA A 592 26.47 -25.24 -10.29
CA ALA A 592 26.44 -26.46 -11.09
C ALA A 592 27.66 -27.34 -10.78
N SER A 593 27.49 -28.67 -10.84
CA SER A 593 28.48 -29.68 -10.42
C SER A 593 28.79 -29.74 -8.91
N THR A 594 28.04 -29.02 -8.05
CA THR A 594 28.15 -29.21 -6.60
C THR A 594 27.85 -30.66 -6.22
N THR A 595 28.70 -31.22 -5.37
CA THR A 595 28.55 -32.59 -4.86
C THR A 595 27.94 -32.58 -3.47
N LEU A 596 26.76 -33.16 -3.32
CA LEU A 596 26.07 -33.37 -2.05
C LEU A 596 26.33 -34.79 -1.54
N SER A 597 26.61 -34.95 -0.26
CA SER A 597 26.72 -36.28 0.36
C SER A 597 25.34 -36.86 0.67
N LYS A 598 25.15 -38.16 0.51
CA LYS A 598 23.90 -38.80 0.95
C LYS A 598 23.82 -38.88 2.48
N LYS A 599 22.61 -38.82 3.01
CA LYS A 599 22.33 -38.94 4.45
C LYS A 599 22.23 -40.41 4.85
N ALA A 600 22.87 -40.78 5.96
CA ALA A 600 22.83 -42.15 6.49
C ALA A 600 21.39 -42.66 6.67
N PRO A 601 21.09 -43.94 6.37
CA PRO A 601 22.02 -45.03 6.08
C PRO A 601 22.51 -45.09 4.62
N GLU A 602 22.03 -44.20 3.73
CA GLU A 602 22.49 -44.19 2.36
C GLU A 602 23.94 -43.72 2.24
N THR A 603 24.71 -44.35 1.35
CA THR A 603 26.12 -44.05 1.10
C THR A 603 26.31 -43.52 -0.33
N GLY A 604 27.30 -42.66 -0.53
CA GLY A 604 27.63 -42.06 -1.82
C GLY A 604 27.31 -40.57 -1.91
N THR A 605 27.30 -40.03 -3.13
CA THR A 605 27.11 -38.61 -3.42
C THR A 605 26.09 -38.38 -4.53
N VAL A 606 25.58 -37.16 -4.61
CA VAL A 606 24.68 -36.66 -5.65
C VAL A 606 25.32 -35.42 -6.25
N VAL A 607 25.51 -35.38 -7.57
CA VAL A 607 26.06 -34.23 -8.28
C VAL A 607 24.91 -33.43 -8.90
N LEU A 608 24.91 -32.12 -8.67
CA LEU A 608 23.94 -31.19 -9.26
C LEU A 608 24.31 -30.88 -10.72
N LYS A 609 23.33 -30.85 -11.61
CA LYS A 609 23.49 -30.52 -13.03
C LYS A 609 23.43 -29.00 -13.25
N SER A 610 22.56 -28.33 -12.50
CA SER A 610 22.30 -26.90 -12.60
C SER A 610 22.72 -26.17 -11.32
N GLU A 611 22.78 -24.83 -11.40
CA GLU A 611 22.96 -23.96 -10.24
C GLU A 611 21.67 -23.83 -9.45
N HIS A 612 21.77 -23.77 -8.11
CA HIS A 612 20.64 -23.68 -7.19
C HIS A 612 20.89 -22.70 -6.05
N PHE A 613 19.82 -22.09 -5.57
CA PHE A 613 19.81 -21.22 -4.40
C PHE A 613 18.81 -21.75 -3.37
N VAL A 614 19.29 -22.41 -2.33
CA VAL A 614 18.42 -23.00 -1.30
C VAL A 614 18.31 -22.01 -0.15
N GLU A 615 17.10 -21.52 0.12
CA GLU A 615 16.85 -20.64 1.27
C GLU A 615 17.31 -21.34 2.56
N LEU A 616 18.15 -20.66 3.34
CA LEU A 616 18.82 -21.24 4.51
C LEU A 616 17.83 -21.75 5.56
N THR A 617 16.65 -21.14 5.66
CA THR A 617 15.55 -21.54 6.55
C THR A 617 14.91 -22.88 6.14
N LYS A 618 14.99 -23.25 4.86
CA LYS A 618 14.52 -24.53 4.30
C LYS A 618 15.57 -25.63 4.41
N ALA A 619 16.84 -25.27 4.65
CA ALA A 619 17.90 -26.23 4.88
C ALA A 619 17.84 -26.75 6.33
N VAL A 620 17.78 -28.07 6.50
CA VAL A 620 17.68 -28.69 7.84
C VAL A 620 19.10 -28.83 8.43
N PRO A 621 19.41 -28.22 9.58
CA PRO A 621 20.68 -28.44 10.24
C PRO A 621 20.80 -29.91 10.68
N PHE A 622 21.90 -30.55 10.30
CA PHE A 622 22.20 -31.92 10.70
C PHE A 622 23.61 -31.98 11.28
N LYS A 623 23.83 -32.79 12.31
CA LYS A 623 25.13 -32.91 12.97
C LYS A 623 25.46 -34.37 13.23
N ASP A 624 26.66 -34.76 12.82
CA ASP A 624 27.33 -36.00 13.19
C ASP A 624 28.77 -35.68 13.67
N ALA A 625 29.79 -36.31 13.09
CA ALA A 625 31.19 -35.90 13.25
C ALA A 625 31.48 -34.52 12.64
N VAL A 626 30.64 -34.04 11.72
CA VAL A 626 30.72 -32.74 11.05
C VAL A 626 29.36 -32.03 11.11
N ASP A 627 29.35 -30.70 11.01
CA ASP A 627 28.13 -29.91 10.88
C ASP A 627 27.70 -29.80 9.40
N TRP A 628 26.44 -30.16 9.12
CA TRP A 628 25.86 -30.18 7.77
C TRP A 628 24.63 -29.28 7.65
N TYR A 629 24.34 -28.90 6.41
CA TYR A 629 23.00 -28.53 5.96
C TYR A 629 22.46 -29.65 5.08
N GLU A 630 21.29 -30.17 5.42
CA GLU A 630 20.51 -31.02 4.53
C GLU A 630 19.65 -30.12 3.63
N VAL A 631 19.82 -30.27 2.32
CA VAL A 631 19.10 -29.50 1.31
C VAL A 631 18.21 -30.42 0.49
N SER A 632 17.06 -29.90 0.05
CA SER A 632 16.12 -30.57 -0.85
C SER A 632 15.73 -29.59 -1.94
N LEU A 633 15.88 -30.02 -3.20
CA LEU A 633 15.70 -29.17 -4.39
C LEU A 633 15.26 -30.02 -5.59
N VAL A 634 14.92 -29.36 -6.69
CA VAL A 634 14.63 -30.00 -7.98
C VAL A 634 15.75 -29.65 -8.94
N ASP A 635 16.40 -30.64 -9.54
CA ASP A 635 17.53 -30.45 -10.46
C ASP A 635 17.34 -31.29 -11.73
N GLY A 636 17.01 -30.63 -12.84
CA GLY A 636 16.67 -31.28 -14.10
C GLY A 636 15.34 -32.04 -14.01
N SER A 637 14.34 -31.44 -13.36
CA SER A 637 13.02 -32.04 -13.08
C SER A 637 13.01 -33.26 -12.13
N GLU A 638 14.15 -33.58 -11.49
CA GLU A 638 14.25 -34.64 -10.48
C GLU A 638 14.38 -34.04 -9.08
N HIS A 639 13.60 -34.54 -8.13
CA HIS A 639 13.81 -34.20 -6.72
C HIS A 639 15.11 -34.81 -6.22
N LYS A 640 16.00 -33.97 -5.69
CA LYS A 640 17.28 -34.36 -5.10
C LYS A 640 17.36 -33.85 -3.68
N SER A 641 17.89 -34.70 -2.80
CA SER A 641 18.26 -34.32 -1.43
C SER A 641 19.68 -34.76 -1.11
N GLY A 642 20.33 -34.02 -0.23
CA GLY A 642 21.69 -34.34 0.19
C GLY A 642 22.25 -33.36 1.22
N LEU A 643 23.45 -33.65 1.68
CA LEU A 643 24.16 -32.92 2.72
C LEU A 643 25.29 -32.10 2.11
N ILE A 644 25.36 -30.82 2.49
CA ILE A 644 26.51 -29.95 2.23
C ILE A 644 27.13 -29.55 3.57
N LYS A 645 28.46 -29.60 3.68
CA LYS A 645 29.14 -29.22 4.93
C LYS A 645 28.92 -27.73 5.19
N LYS A 646 28.66 -27.34 6.44
CA LYS A 646 28.47 -25.92 6.78
C LYS A 646 29.67 -25.06 6.44
N GLU A 647 30.89 -25.59 6.62
CA GLU A 647 32.15 -24.91 6.27
C GLU A 647 32.33 -24.67 4.76
N ALA A 648 31.72 -25.51 3.91
CA ALA A 648 31.80 -25.41 2.46
C ALA A 648 30.60 -24.66 1.85
N ALA A 649 29.53 -24.45 2.62
CA ALA A 649 28.33 -23.79 2.16
C ALA A 649 28.57 -22.28 2.03
N LYS A 650 28.62 -21.79 0.77
CA LYS A 650 28.66 -20.34 0.49
C LYS A 650 27.29 -19.73 0.79
N ILE A 651 27.22 -18.89 1.82
CA ILE A 651 26.00 -18.18 2.20
C ILE A 651 25.98 -16.79 1.55
N ILE A 652 24.90 -16.48 0.85
CA ILE A 652 24.61 -15.17 0.27
C ILE A 652 23.30 -14.60 0.84
N SER A 653 23.13 -13.29 0.76
CA SER A 653 21.93 -12.56 1.20
C SER A 653 20.94 -12.36 0.05
N GLN A 654 19.66 -12.14 0.36
CA GLN A 654 18.68 -11.60 -0.61
C GLN A 654 19.12 -10.30 -1.28
N HIS A 655 20.04 -9.55 -0.67
CA HIS A 655 20.58 -8.32 -1.24
C HIS A 655 21.68 -8.57 -2.27
N ASP A 656 22.24 -9.78 -2.37
CA ASP A 656 23.23 -10.17 -3.38
C ASP A 656 22.54 -10.51 -4.72
N TRP A 657 21.75 -9.58 -5.27
CA TRP A 657 20.90 -9.79 -6.45
C TRP A 657 21.68 -10.36 -7.65
N GLU A 658 22.85 -9.81 -7.96
CA GLU A 658 23.69 -10.30 -9.06
C GLU A 658 24.12 -11.75 -8.84
N GLN A 659 24.48 -12.12 -7.60
CA GLN A 659 24.84 -13.50 -7.25
C GLN A 659 23.62 -14.43 -7.24
N LEU A 660 22.43 -13.90 -7.00
CA LEU A 660 21.17 -14.64 -7.12
C LEU A 660 20.72 -14.80 -8.59
N GLY A 661 21.46 -14.25 -9.55
CA GLY A 661 21.22 -14.38 -10.99
C GLY A 661 20.53 -13.19 -11.64
N PHE A 662 20.25 -12.11 -10.91
CA PHE A 662 19.70 -10.89 -11.51
C PHE A 662 20.74 -10.22 -12.40
N LYS A 663 20.38 -9.95 -13.65
CA LYS A 663 21.34 -9.44 -14.64
C LYS A 663 20.69 -8.44 -15.57
N ILE A 664 21.35 -7.30 -15.74
CA ILE A 664 20.99 -6.33 -16.78
C ILE A 664 21.35 -6.89 -18.14
N VAL A 665 20.37 -6.85 -19.05
CA VAL A 665 20.50 -7.26 -20.43
C VAL A 665 20.13 -6.08 -21.32
N LYS A 666 20.98 -5.82 -22.31
CA LYS A 666 20.88 -4.65 -23.17
C LYS A 666 21.12 -5.06 -24.62
N GLU A 667 20.38 -4.44 -25.53
CA GLU A 667 20.67 -4.47 -26.95
C GLU A 667 21.76 -3.44 -27.28
N ASN A 668 22.88 -3.89 -27.85
CA ASN A 668 24.04 -3.03 -28.10
C ASN A 668 24.07 -2.42 -29.51
N ASN A 669 23.05 -2.68 -30.34
CA ASN A 669 22.97 -2.04 -31.66
C ASN A 669 22.61 -0.56 -31.52
N GLN A 670 23.12 0.27 -32.43
CA GLN A 670 22.88 1.72 -32.40
C GLN A 670 21.46 2.11 -32.81
N VAL A 671 20.62 1.13 -33.18
CA VAL A 671 19.27 1.31 -33.72
C VAL A 671 18.18 0.63 -32.88
N SER A 672 18.46 0.25 -31.63
CA SER A 672 17.52 -0.47 -30.76
C SER A 672 16.17 0.26 -30.71
N ASP A 673 15.18 -0.35 -31.34
CA ASP A 673 13.84 0.18 -31.58
C ASP A 673 12.80 -0.50 -30.67
N GLY A 674 13.25 -1.35 -29.75
CA GLY A 674 12.39 -2.16 -28.89
C GLY A 674 12.00 -3.51 -29.50
N PHE A 675 12.45 -3.84 -30.71
CA PHE A 675 12.34 -5.18 -31.28
C PHE A 675 13.68 -5.91 -31.18
N LEU A 676 13.68 -7.13 -30.64
CA LEU A 676 14.86 -7.98 -30.67
C LEU A 676 15.17 -8.42 -32.10
N ASP A 677 16.36 -8.07 -32.59
CA ASP A 677 16.91 -8.60 -33.82
C ASP A 677 17.55 -9.99 -33.59
N PRO A 678 16.99 -11.09 -34.14
CA PRO A 678 17.58 -12.42 -34.01
C PRO A 678 18.97 -12.56 -34.63
N ASP A 679 19.28 -11.78 -35.67
CA ASP A 679 20.53 -11.91 -36.41
C ASP A 679 21.65 -11.16 -35.69
N ASP A 680 21.31 -10.03 -35.05
CA ASP A 680 22.24 -9.13 -34.36
C ASP A 680 22.14 -9.18 -32.81
N MET A 681 21.35 -10.09 -32.24
CA MET A 681 21.27 -10.25 -30.78
C MET A 681 22.51 -10.96 -30.19
N PRO A 682 22.93 -10.59 -28.96
CA PRO A 682 23.98 -11.30 -28.24
C PRO A 682 23.70 -12.80 -28.12
N ASP A 683 24.73 -13.65 -28.16
CA ASP A 683 24.64 -15.12 -28.06
C ASP A 683 23.80 -15.61 -26.86
N PHE A 684 23.78 -14.85 -25.79
CA PHE A 684 22.96 -15.10 -24.62
C PHE A 684 21.46 -15.15 -24.96
N PHE A 685 20.96 -14.21 -25.77
CA PHE A 685 19.56 -14.17 -26.20
C PHE A 685 19.24 -15.26 -27.23
N LYS A 686 20.19 -15.58 -28.13
CA LYS A 686 20.04 -16.70 -29.07
C LYS A 686 19.77 -18.00 -28.33
N LYS A 687 20.57 -18.29 -27.30
CA LYS A 687 20.38 -19.46 -26.42
C LYS A 687 19.06 -19.43 -25.66
N ILE A 688 18.61 -18.25 -25.23
CA ILE A 688 17.30 -18.12 -24.58
C ILE A 688 16.19 -18.45 -25.59
N TYR A 689 16.27 -17.95 -26.81
CA TYR A 689 15.30 -18.20 -27.88
C TYR A 689 15.22 -19.68 -28.24
N GLU A 690 16.37 -20.34 -28.43
CA GLU A 690 16.48 -21.79 -28.61
C GLU A 690 15.84 -22.56 -27.45
N ASN A 691 15.98 -22.08 -26.21
CA ASN A 691 15.37 -22.72 -25.05
C ASN A 691 13.84 -22.54 -25.00
N VAL A 692 13.32 -21.38 -25.41
CA VAL A 692 11.86 -21.17 -25.50
C VAL A 692 11.27 -22.13 -26.53
N ASP A 693 11.83 -22.19 -27.74
CA ASP A 693 11.38 -23.11 -28.79
C ASP A 693 11.51 -24.58 -28.35
N ARG A 694 12.65 -24.96 -27.75
CA ARG A 694 12.88 -26.32 -27.22
C ARG A 694 11.84 -26.75 -26.18
N LEU A 695 11.39 -25.82 -25.34
CA LEU A 695 10.39 -26.05 -24.29
C LEU A 695 8.95 -25.87 -24.79
N GLY A 696 8.76 -25.18 -25.92
CA GLY A 696 7.50 -25.01 -26.63
C GLY A 696 7.26 -26.13 -27.65
N ASN A 697 6.89 -25.74 -28.88
CA ASN A 697 6.46 -26.66 -29.93
C ASN A 697 7.61 -27.26 -30.79
N ARG A 698 8.83 -26.69 -30.71
CA ARG A 698 10.04 -27.11 -31.43
C ARG A 698 9.97 -27.00 -32.95
N ASP A 699 9.29 -25.98 -33.46
CA ASP A 699 9.20 -25.72 -34.90
C ASP A 699 10.30 -24.76 -35.42
N GLY A 700 11.14 -24.22 -34.52
CA GLY A 700 12.21 -23.29 -34.83
C GLY A 700 11.78 -21.82 -34.85
N ALA A 701 10.51 -21.54 -34.58
CA ALA A 701 9.97 -20.21 -34.33
C ALA A 701 9.57 -20.06 -32.87
N VAL A 702 9.77 -18.87 -32.27
CA VAL A 702 9.20 -18.57 -30.95
C VAL A 702 7.99 -17.68 -31.12
N THR A 703 6.85 -18.23 -30.72
CA THR A 703 5.57 -17.55 -30.61
C THR A 703 5.23 -17.21 -29.16
N SER A 704 4.12 -16.48 -28.95
CA SER A 704 3.57 -16.27 -27.60
C SER A 704 3.15 -17.58 -26.93
N GLU A 705 2.72 -18.58 -27.70
CA GLU A 705 2.31 -19.89 -27.18
C GLU A 705 3.53 -20.71 -26.69
N ASP A 706 4.65 -20.63 -27.42
CA ASP A 706 5.91 -21.25 -27.00
C ASP A 706 6.41 -20.64 -25.71
N LEU A 707 6.34 -19.31 -25.59
CA LEU A 707 6.73 -18.60 -24.37
C LEU A 707 5.81 -18.97 -23.19
N ALA A 708 4.50 -18.96 -23.38
CA ALA A 708 3.53 -19.36 -22.35
C ALA A 708 3.79 -20.80 -21.87
N THR A 709 4.13 -21.70 -22.79
CA THR A 709 4.46 -23.09 -22.48
C THR A 709 5.80 -23.20 -21.76
N ALA A 710 6.84 -22.52 -22.25
CA ALA A 710 8.18 -22.55 -21.66
C ALA A 710 8.21 -22.00 -20.23
N LEU A 711 7.42 -20.95 -19.94
CA LEU A 711 7.33 -20.33 -18.60
C LEU A 711 6.66 -21.23 -17.54
N LYS A 712 6.02 -22.34 -17.93
CA LYS A 712 5.56 -23.39 -16.98
C LYS A 712 6.73 -24.20 -16.43
N ASN A 713 7.88 -24.21 -17.11
CA ASN A 713 9.09 -24.82 -16.59
C ASN A 713 9.70 -23.90 -15.50
N VAL A 714 9.65 -24.35 -14.24
CA VAL A 714 10.09 -23.58 -13.07
C VAL A 714 11.56 -23.15 -13.19
N GLU A 715 12.45 -24.05 -13.60
CA GLU A 715 13.88 -23.74 -13.74
C GLU A 715 14.12 -22.65 -14.80
N PHE A 716 13.48 -22.77 -15.97
CA PHE A 716 13.57 -21.77 -17.03
C PHE A 716 12.99 -20.42 -16.59
N ARG A 717 11.78 -20.43 -16.03
CA ARG A 717 11.08 -19.22 -15.54
C ARG A 717 11.90 -18.48 -14.50
N GLU A 718 12.54 -19.21 -13.58
CA GLU A 718 13.37 -18.60 -12.55
C GLU A 718 14.50 -17.76 -13.17
N HIS A 719 15.30 -18.34 -14.07
CA HIS A 719 16.35 -17.59 -14.77
C HIS A 719 15.79 -16.44 -15.62
N TRP A 720 14.69 -16.69 -16.33
CA TRP A 720 14.04 -15.71 -17.21
C TRP A 720 13.54 -14.48 -16.44
N SER A 721 12.91 -14.70 -15.30
CA SER A 721 12.32 -13.63 -14.48
C SER A 721 13.35 -12.76 -13.75
N LYS A 722 14.64 -13.11 -13.80
CA LYS A 722 15.75 -12.35 -13.22
C LYS A 722 16.50 -11.48 -14.23
N LEU A 723 16.13 -11.55 -15.50
CA LEU A 723 16.66 -10.65 -16.52
C LEU A 723 16.07 -9.25 -16.31
N ILE A 724 16.90 -8.23 -16.39
CA ILE A 724 16.52 -6.82 -16.26
C ILE A 724 16.78 -6.15 -17.61
N ALA A 725 15.74 -5.80 -18.35
CA ALA A 725 15.90 -5.31 -19.71
C ALA A 725 16.10 -3.79 -19.75
N ASP A 726 17.22 -3.34 -20.34
CA ASP A 726 17.54 -1.93 -20.56
C ASP A 726 17.08 -1.52 -21.96
N HIS A 727 15.82 -1.08 -22.09
CA HIS A 727 15.21 -0.74 -23.38
C HIS A 727 14.23 0.45 -23.31
N PRO A 728 13.90 1.07 -24.47
CA PRO A 728 12.93 2.16 -24.51
C PRO A 728 11.52 1.69 -24.13
N THR A 729 10.88 2.36 -23.17
CA THR A 729 9.48 2.12 -22.76
C THR A 729 8.49 2.33 -23.91
N GLU A 730 7.43 1.50 -23.96
CA GLU A 730 6.37 1.61 -24.96
C GLU A 730 5.47 2.83 -24.78
N TRP A 731 5.47 3.43 -23.58
CA TRP A 731 4.60 4.54 -23.22
C TRP A 731 5.09 5.93 -23.65
N LYS A 732 6.26 6.02 -24.31
CA LYS A 732 6.93 7.28 -24.64
C LYS A 732 6.75 7.75 -26.08
N PHE A 733 6.99 6.88 -27.04
CA PHE A 733 7.17 7.31 -28.43
C PHE A 733 5.89 7.07 -29.23
N LYS A 734 5.48 8.09 -29.99
CA LYS A 734 4.37 8.00 -30.95
C LYS A 734 4.73 7.13 -32.15
N SER A 735 3.71 6.61 -32.80
CA SER A 735 3.77 5.63 -33.89
C SER A 735 4.48 6.10 -35.16
N ASP A 736 4.68 7.42 -35.32
CA ASP A 736 5.40 8.05 -36.44
C ASP A 736 6.91 8.18 -36.20
N THR A 737 7.39 7.85 -35.00
CA THR A 737 8.81 7.92 -34.65
C THR A 737 9.60 6.72 -35.18
N PRO A 738 10.94 6.84 -35.36
CA PRO A 738 11.78 5.74 -35.85
C PRO A 738 11.67 4.44 -35.04
N LYS A 739 11.32 4.52 -33.75
CA LYS A 739 11.10 3.36 -32.87
C LYS A 739 10.07 2.38 -33.48
N TRP A 740 9.03 2.88 -34.12
CA TRP A 740 7.94 2.06 -34.63
C TRP A 740 8.02 1.77 -36.12
N ALA A 741 9.13 2.11 -36.78
CA ALA A 741 9.30 1.93 -38.23
C ALA A 741 9.10 0.46 -38.68
N ARG A 742 9.51 -0.52 -37.85
CA ARG A 742 9.34 -1.95 -38.14
C ARG A 742 7.87 -2.38 -38.25
N LEU A 743 6.95 -1.63 -37.65
CA LEU A 743 5.51 -1.93 -37.70
C LEU A 743 4.96 -1.85 -39.13
N ASP A 744 5.46 -0.90 -39.94
CA ASP A 744 5.06 -0.74 -41.34
C ASP A 744 5.39 -1.99 -42.16
N ASP A 745 6.55 -2.60 -41.93
CA ASP A 745 6.96 -3.83 -42.61
C ASP A 745 6.20 -5.06 -42.12
N LEU A 746 5.97 -5.17 -40.80
CA LEU A 746 5.23 -6.28 -40.18
C LEU A 746 3.78 -6.34 -40.66
N LEU A 747 3.15 -5.17 -40.85
CA LEU A 747 1.73 -5.05 -41.21
C LEU A 747 1.50 -4.54 -42.64
N LYS A 748 2.51 -4.59 -43.52
CA LYS A 748 2.43 -4.09 -44.90
C LYS A 748 1.29 -4.69 -45.73
N HIS A 749 0.87 -5.91 -45.41
CA HIS A 749 -0.24 -6.62 -46.06
C HIS A 749 -1.60 -6.36 -45.41
N TYR A 750 -1.62 -5.63 -44.29
CA TYR A 750 -2.81 -5.35 -43.49
C TYR A 750 -2.92 -3.84 -43.15
N PRO A 751 -3.10 -2.97 -44.16
CA PRO A 751 -3.04 -1.51 -43.97
C PRO A 751 -4.12 -0.97 -43.00
N ALA A 752 -5.29 -1.61 -42.93
CA ALA A 752 -6.32 -1.26 -41.95
C ALA A 752 -5.88 -1.57 -40.52
N VAL A 753 -5.23 -2.73 -40.31
CA VAL A 753 -4.66 -3.13 -39.01
C VAL A 753 -3.52 -2.19 -38.64
N LEU A 754 -2.57 -1.94 -39.55
CA LEU A 754 -1.47 -0.99 -39.34
C LEU A 754 -1.97 0.38 -38.88
N LYS A 755 -2.96 0.94 -39.56
CA LYS A 755 -3.55 2.23 -39.17
C LYS A 755 -4.15 2.19 -37.77
N HIS A 756 -4.90 1.12 -37.45
CA HIS A 756 -5.52 0.97 -36.14
C HIS A 756 -4.48 0.82 -35.02
N GLU A 757 -3.44 0.01 -35.23
CA GLU A 757 -2.34 -0.19 -34.29
C GLU A 757 -1.55 1.11 -34.05
N LYS A 758 -1.25 1.87 -35.11
CA LYS A 758 -0.59 3.19 -35.00
C LYS A 758 -1.41 4.17 -34.16
N ASN A 759 -2.72 4.26 -34.42
CA ASN A 759 -3.62 5.08 -33.61
C ASN A 759 -3.64 4.63 -32.15
N ARG A 760 -3.70 3.32 -31.89
CA ARG A 760 -3.70 2.78 -30.52
C ARG A 760 -2.42 3.13 -29.77
N ILE A 761 -1.26 3.02 -30.42
CA ILE A 761 0.04 3.42 -29.86
C ILE A 761 -0.01 4.90 -29.45
N ASP A 762 -0.48 5.79 -30.34
CA ASP A 762 -0.52 7.23 -30.07
C ASP A 762 -1.42 7.60 -28.89
N GLU A 763 -2.55 6.91 -28.72
CA GLU A 763 -3.49 7.10 -27.60
C GLU A 763 -3.00 6.55 -26.26
N LEU A 764 -2.01 5.67 -26.28
CA LEU A 764 -1.40 5.07 -25.09
C LEU A 764 -0.17 5.84 -24.59
N VAL A 765 0.40 6.75 -25.40
CA VAL A 765 1.56 7.56 -24.99
C VAL A 765 1.15 8.55 -23.90
N PHE A 766 1.93 8.57 -22.81
CA PHE A 766 1.79 9.56 -21.72
C PHE A 766 3.12 9.97 -21.09
N TRP A 767 4.24 9.36 -21.48
CA TRP A 767 5.52 9.53 -20.77
C TRP A 767 6.01 10.98 -20.71
N ASP A 768 5.84 11.74 -21.79
CA ASP A 768 6.27 13.13 -21.85
C ASP A 768 5.38 14.06 -21.00
N GLU A 769 4.15 13.65 -20.66
CA GLU A 769 3.29 14.35 -19.69
C GLU A 769 3.81 14.20 -18.25
N LEU A 770 4.75 13.29 -18.00
CA LEU A 770 5.43 13.11 -16.70
C LEU A 770 6.64 14.04 -16.53
N ALA A 771 6.96 14.89 -17.52
CA ALA A 771 8.11 15.79 -17.44
C ALA A 771 8.04 16.69 -16.19
N GLY A 772 9.06 16.61 -15.32
CA GLY A 772 9.12 17.35 -14.06
C GLY A 772 8.35 16.72 -12.90
N VAL A 773 7.75 15.54 -13.09
CA VAL A 773 6.97 14.80 -12.10
C VAL A 773 7.77 13.59 -11.63
N GLY A 774 7.88 13.38 -10.32
CA GLY A 774 8.31 12.11 -9.77
C GLY A 774 9.76 11.68 -9.99
N ALA A 775 10.66 12.52 -10.55
CA ALA A 775 12.08 12.21 -10.81
C ALA A 775 12.35 11.05 -11.78
N ILE A 776 11.48 10.84 -12.78
CA ILE A 776 11.65 9.78 -13.79
C ILE A 776 12.70 10.21 -14.82
N ALA A 777 13.94 9.72 -14.63
CA ALA A 777 15.07 9.80 -15.59
C ALA A 777 15.39 11.20 -16.17
N ASP A 778 16.31 11.21 -17.13
CA ASP A 778 16.64 12.34 -18.02
C ASP A 778 15.57 12.61 -19.09
N GLY A 779 14.40 11.96 -18.99
CA GLY A 779 13.35 12.01 -19.99
C GLY A 779 13.61 11.18 -21.25
N SER A 780 14.68 10.39 -21.35
CA SER A 780 14.98 9.55 -22.53
C SER A 780 13.94 8.45 -22.80
N GLY A 781 13.26 8.00 -21.74
CA GLY A 781 12.35 6.84 -21.77
C GLY A 781 13.05 5.48 -21.90
N VAL A 782 14.37 5.44 -21.83
CA VAL A 782 15.11 4.19 -21.68
C VAL A 782 15.23 3.89 -20.20
N VAL A 783 14.61 2.80 -19.76
CA VAL A 783 14.58 2.39 -18.36
C VAL A 783 14.93 0.92 -18.23
N LYS A 784 15.32 0.52 -17.02
CA LYS A 784 15.60 -0.88 -16.67
C LYS A 784 14.34 -1.52 -16.15
N HIS A 785 13.71 -2.33 -16.98
CA HIS A 785 12.52 -3.11 -16.66
C HIS A 785 12.90 -4.33 -15.84
N ILE A 786 12.13 -4.60 -14.79
CA ILE A 786 12.39 -5.65 -13.82
C ILE A 786 11.10 -6.47 -13.70
N HIS A 787 11.21 -7.80 -13.75
CA HIS A 787 10.04 -8.66 -13.60
C HIS A 787 9.32 -8.39 -12.26
N PRO A 788 8.03 -7.96 -12.26
CA PRO A 788 7.35 -7.53 -11.03
C PRO A 788 7.29 -8.60 -9.94
N ILE A 789 6.93 -9.84 -10.30
CA ILE A 789 6.76 -10.93 -9.32
C ILE A 789 8.08 -11.38 -8.70
N SER A 790 9.14 -11.60 -9.47
CA SER A 790 10.44 -12.02 -8.93
C SER A 790 11.13 -10.93 -8.13
N PHE A 791 10.99 -9.66 -8.55
CA PHE A 791 11.48 -8.53 -7.76
C PHE A 791 10.78 -8.45 -6.41
N VAL A 792 9.44 -8.47 -6.39
CA VAL A 792 8.67 -8.49 -5.14
C VAL A 792 8.96 -9.75 -4.34
N GLY A 793 9.09 -10.92 -4.97
CA GLY A 793 9.40 -12.20 -4.32
C GLY A 793 10.73 -12.18 -3.54
N ASN A 794 11.74 -11.53 -4.10
CA ASN A 794 13.03 -11.33 -3.42
C ASN A 794 12.97 -10.23 -2.34
N MET A 795 12.19 -9.17 -2.56
CA MET A 795 11.95 -8.10 -1.59
C MET A 795 11.05 -8.50 -0.42
N LEU A 796 10.13 -9.44 -0.64
CA LEU A 796 9.19 -9.92 0.37
C LEU A 796 10.01 -10.37 1.56
N GLU A 797 9.85 -9.64 2.65
CA GLU A 797 10.17 -10.16 3.95
C GLU A 797 9.45 -11.49 4.06
N VAL A 798 10.13 -12.52 4.57
CA VAL A 798 9.51 -13.82 4.82
C VAL A 798 8.12 -13.56 5.42
N ALA A 799 7.05 -14.13 4.88
CA ALA A 799 5.79 -14.16 5.61
C ALA A 799 6.09 -14.93 6.91
N GLY A 800 6.39 -14.21 7.99
CA GLY A 800 7.10 -14.77 9.16
C GLY A 800 8.55 -14.31 9.38
N SER A 801 8.97 -13.16 8.83
CA SER A 801 10.21 -12.45 9.17
C SER A 801 10.10 -11.95 10.60
N SER A 802 10.24 -12.88 11.53
CA SER A 802 10.38 -12.61 12.94
C SER A 802 11.82 -12.19 13.12
N ALA A 803 12.22 -11.00 12.68
CA ALA A 803 13.52 -10.41 13.02
C ALA A 803 13.31 -9.33 14.07
N CYS A 804 14.16 -9.32 15.09
CA CYS A 804 14.13 -8.30 16.12
C CYS A 804 14.50 -6.94 15.52
N LYS A 805 13.59 -5.97 15.57
CA LYS A 805 13.85 -4.59 15.11
C LYS A 805 15.02 -3.89 15.81
N LYS A 806 15.50 -4.42 16.93
CA LYS A 806 16.63 -3.85 17.69
C LYS A 806 17.97 -4.47 17.34
N CYS A 807 18.05 -5.79 17.13
CA CYS A 807 19.32 -6.50 16.92
C CYS A 807 19.39 -7.32 15.64
N GLY A 808 18.34 -7.32 14.80
CA GLY A 808 18.26 -8.05 13.54
C GLY A 808 18.15 -9.57 13.68
N LYS A 809 18.29 -10.13 14.89
CA LYS A 809 18.26 -11.58 15.14
C LYS A 809 16.85 -12.14 15.01
N SER A 810 16.76 -13.40 14.60
CA SER A 810 15.47 -14.06 14.54
C SER A 810 14.81 -14.09 15.93
N ILE A 811 13.52 -13.83 15.96
CA ILE A 811 12.59 -13.97 17.08
C ILE A 811 11.44 -14.91 16.67
N ALA A 812 11.64 -15.72 15.62
CA ALA A 812 10.70 -16.72 15.17
C ALA A 812 10.64 -17.81 16.24
N LEU A 813 9.46 -18.09 16.74
CA LEU A 813 9.28 -19.19 17.67
C LEU A 813 9.49 -20.51 16.94
N THR A 814 10.08 -21.47 17.65
CA THR A 814 10.28 -22.83 17.17
C THR A 814 9.64 -23.80 18.16
N ILE A 815 9.25 -24.98 17.70
CA ILE A 815 8.72 -26.03 18.57
C ILE A 815 9.72 -26.38 19.70
N PRO A 816 11.03 -26.59 19.43
CA PRO A 816 12.00 -26.85 20.50
C PRO A 816 12.08 -25.74 21.55
N PHE A 817 12.00 -24.48 21.14
CA PHE A 817 11.98 -23.36 22.08
C PHE A 817 10.69 -23.37 22.92
N MET A 818 9.53 -23.53 22.29
CA MET A 818 8.25 -23.57 23.02
C MET A 818 8.18 -24.73 24.02
N LYS A 819 8.74 -25.90 23.69
CA LYS A 819 8.85 -27.05 24.61
C LYS A 819 9.60 -26.74 25.90
N LYS A 820 10.58 -25.82 25.87
CA LYS A 820 11.33 -25.41 27.08
C LYS A 820 10.47 -24.60 28.05
N ILE A 821 9.45 -23.89 27.54
CA ILE A 821 8.64 -22.95 28.33
C ILE A 821 7.20 -23.43 28.58
N SER A 822 6.76 -24.49 27.89
CA SER A 822 5.44 -25.11 28.05
C SER A 822 5.43 -26.20 29.13
N GLY A 823 4.23 -26.52 29.63
CA GLY A 823 4.03 -27.66 30.53
C GLY A 823 4.25 -29.00 29.83
N PRO A 824 4.61 -30.08 30.56
CA PRO A 824 4.91 -31.39 29.99
C PRO A 824 3.70 -32.09 29.35
N THR A 825 2.49 -31.61 29.63
CA THR A 825 1.23 -32.16 29.11
C THR A 825 0.75 -31.47 27.83
N VAL A 826 1.46 -30.46 27.32
CA VAL A 826 1.10 -29.74 26.10
C VAL A 826 1.53 -30.56 24.88
N SER A 827 0.61 -30.84 23.96
CA SER A 827 0.89 -31.68 22.79
C SER A 827 1.72 -30.97 21.73
N ASP A 828 2.51 -31.74 20.97
CA ASP A 828 3.29 -31.23 19.84
C ASP A 828 2.40 -30.60 18.76
N GLU A 829 1.19 -31.13 18.55
CA GLU A 829 0.20 -30.59 17.62
C GLU A 829 -0.25 -29.17 18.03
N PHE A 830 -0.51 -28.97 19.32
CA PHE A 830 -0.84 -27.64 19.86
C PHE A 830 0.34 -26.69 19.72
N LEU A 831 1.56 -27.14 20.05
CA LEU A 831 2.77 -26.32 19.94
C LEU A 831 3.05 -25.89 18.51
N LYS A 832 2.85 -26.80 17.54
CA LYS A 832 2.95 -26.49 16.12
C LYS A 832 1.97 -25.40 15.72
N GLY A 833 0.68 -25.59 16.03
CA GLY A 833 -0.35 -24.57 15.77
C GLY A 833 -0.05 -23.23 16.46
N PHE A 834 0.52 -23.27 17.67
CA PHE A 834 0.87 -22.07 18.42
C PHE A 834 2.03 -21.33 17.79
N VAL A 835 3.08 -22.05 17.38
CA VAL A 835 4.25 -21.48 16.69
C VAL A 835 3.82 -20.83 15.37
N ASP A 836 3.03 -21.52 14.56
CA ASP A 836 2.52 -21.01 13.28
C ASP A 836 1.69 -19.74 13.49
N ALA A 837 0.77 -19.78 14.48
CA ALA A 837 -0.05 -18.63 14.82
C ALA A 837 0.77 -17.47 15.41
N ALA A 838 1.76 -17.74 16.26
CA ALA A 838 2.61 -16.71 16.88
C ALA A 838 3.49 -16.02 15.85
N ASN A 839 4.16 -16.78 14.99
CA ASN A 839 5.02 -16.21 13.94
C ASN A 839 4.22 -15.36 12.94
N LYS A 840 2.92 -15.67 12.75
CA LYS A 840 1.98 -14.85 11.99
C LYS A 840 1.50 -13.61 12.74
N PHE A 841 0.93 -13.79 13.94
CA PHE A 841 0.21 -12.72 14.64
C PHE A 841 1.11 -11.77 15.41
N PHE A 842 2.30 -12.21 15.83
CA PHE A 842 3.29 -11.31 16.42
C PHE A 842 3.71 -10.23 15.42
N VAL A 843 3.95 -10.63 14.17
CA VAL A 843 4.23 -9.68 13.09
C VAL A 843 3.02 -8.78 12.83
N LYS A 844 1.82 -9.36 12.65
CA LYS A 844 0.58 -8.59 12.42
C LYS A 844 0.32 -7.51 13.48
N TYR A 845 0.62 -7.80 14.74
CA TYR A 845 0.37 -6.90 15.88
C TYR A 845 1.64 -6.21 16.39
N GLU A 846 2.69 -6.14 15.57
CA GLU A 846 3.93 -5.39 15.82
C GLU A 846 4.74 -5.81 17.06
N ILE A 847 4.63 -7.07 17.46
CA ILE A 847 5.48 -7.72 18.47
C ILE A 847 6.79 -8.12 17.79
N THR A 848 7.69 -7.14 17.67
CA THR A 848 8.82 -7.14 16.72
C THR A 848 10.19 -7.03 17.39
N SER A 849 10.29 -7.20 18.71
CA SER A 849 11.58 -7.18 19.43
C SER A 849 11.74 -8.38 20.35
N CYS A 850 13.00 -8.73 20.66
CA CYS A 850 13.32 -9.79 21.62
C CYS A 850 12.65 -9.56 22.98
N SER A 851 12.67 -8.32 23.50
CA SER A 851 12.04 -7.98 24.79
C SER A 851 10.51 -8.12 24.75
N GLN A 852 9.87 -7.74 23.64
CA GLN A 852 8.42 -7.94 23.49
C GLN A 852 8.04 -9.42 23.45
N VAL A 853 8.74 -10.23 22.63
CA VAL A 853 8.51 -11.67 22.54
C VAL A 853 8.74 -12.36 23.88
N ALA A 854 9.82 -12.01 24.58
CA ALA A 854 10.11 -12.57 25.90
C ALA A 854 8.99 -12.27 26.90
N LEU A 855 8.55 -11.01 26.98
CA LEU A 855 7.59 -10.59 27.98
C LEU A 855 6.17 -11.06 27.68
N ILE A 856 5.73 -11.10 26.41
CA ILE A 856 4.40 -11.64 26.10
C ILE A 856 4.33 -13.14 26.40
N LEU A 857 5.38 -13.91 26.08
CA LEU A 857 5.44 -15.33 26.39
C LEU A 857 5.55 -15.59 27.89
N ALA A 858 6.26 -14.75 28.64
CA ALA A 858 6.36 -14.88 30.10
C ALA A 858 5.03 -14.60 30.78
N GLN A 859 4.33 -13.55 30.37
CA GLN A 859 2.99 -13.25 30.87
C GLN A 859 2.02 -14.37 30.50
N GLY A 860 2.02 -14.79 29.24
CA GLY A 860 1.18 -15.88 28.76
C GLY A 860 1.44 -17.20 29.48
N SER A 861 2.71 -17.54 29.74
CA SER A 861 3.07 -18.73 30.52
C SER A 861 2.51 -18.68 31.95
N VAL A 862 2.50 -17.51 32.59
CA VAL A 862 1.89 -17.38 33.93
C VAL A 862 0.37 -17.45 33.89
N GLU A 863 -0.28 -16.74 32.97
CA GLU A 863 -1.74 -16.77 32.80
C GLU A 863 -2.24 -18.18 32.51
N THR A 864 -1.56 -18.87 31.60
CA THR A 864 -2.06 -20.12 31.02
C THR A 864 -1.51 -21.39 31.67
N LEU A 865 -0.86 -21.25 32.83
CA LEU A 865 -0.18 -22.35 33.54
C LEU A 865 0.79 -23.11 32.62
N LYS A 866 1.73 -22.39 32.02
CA LYS A 866 2.68 -22.85 31.00
C LYS A 866 1.97 -23.40 29.75
N PHE A 867 1.02 -22.64 29.21
CA PHE A 867 0.29 -22.97 27.98
C PHE A 867 -0.58 -24.23 28.07
N ALA A 868 -0.96 -24.63 29.28
CA ALA A 868 -1.76 -25.83 29.54
C ALA A 868 -3.25 -25.55 29.73
N LYS A 869 -3.63 -24.32 30.13
CA LYS A 869 -5.04 -23.92 30.36
C LYS A 869 -5.28 -22.50 29.85
N PHE A 870 -6.27 -22.31 29.00
CA PHE A 870 -6.60 -20.99 28.39
C PHE A 870 -7.91 -20.41 28.90
N ARG A 871 -8.38 -20.88 30.05
CA ARG A 871 -9.60 -20.41 30.72
C ARG A 871 -9.31 -20.29 32.21
N GLU A 872 -9.62 -19.13 32.79
CA GLU A 872 -9.51 -18.96 34.22
C GLU A 872 -10.55 -19.78 35.00
N SER A 873 -10.14 -20.27 36.17
CA SER A 873 -11.04 -20.92 37.12
C SER A 873 -11.56 -19.89 38.11
N LEU A 874 -12.87 -19.76 38.21
CA LEU A 874 -13.58 -18.90 39.15
C LEU A 874 -14.32 -19.74 40.21
N ASN A 875 -13.85 -20.96 40.45
CA ASN A 875 -14.39 -21.83 41.48
C ASN A 875 -13.88 -21.44 42.89
N TYR A 876 -14.60 -20.54 43.56
CA TYR A 876 -14.31 -20.15 44.94
C TYR A 876 -14.83 -21.19 45.92
N SER A 877 -13.96 -22.09 46.40
CA SER A 877 -14.37 -23.22 47.23
C SER A 877 -14.83 -22.80 48.64
N ARG A 878 -15.77 -23.56 49.21
CA ARG A 878 -16.22 -23.40 50.61
C ARG A 878 -15.12 -23.61 51.65
N ALA A 879 -13.99 -24.22 51.28
CA ALA A 879 -12.85 -24.37 52.16
C ALA A 879 -12.07 -23.07 52.37
N THR A 880 -12.23 -22.09 51.47
CA THR A 880 -11.44 -20.85 51.46
C THR A 880 -12.28 -19.58 51.50
N TYR A 881 -13.55 -19.66 51.08
CA TYR A 881 -14.46 -18.52 51.00
C TYR A 881 -15.80 -18.81 51.68
N THR A 882 -16.28 -17.83 52.43
CA THR A 882 -17.69 -17.66 52.81
C THR A 882 -18.41 -16.78 51.79
N ALA A 883 -19.75 -16.82 51.75
CA ALA A 883 -20.53 -15.91 50.91
C ALA A 883 -20.20 -14.43 51.13
N GLU A 884 -19.95 -14.03 52.38
CA GLU A 884 -19.55 -12.66 52.71
C GLU A 884 -18.16 -12.31 52.17
N SER A 885 -17.17 -13.19 52.36
CA SER A 885 -15.83 -12.97 51.82
C SER A 885 -15.82 -12.90 50.29
N LEU A 886 -16.67 -13.69 49.62
CA LEU A 886 -16.79 -13.68 48.16
C LEU A 886 -17.52 -12.42 47.65
N LEU A 887 -18.56 -11.97 48.36
CA LEU A 887 -19.23 -10.71 48.08
C LEU A 887 -18.28 -9.52 48.21
N ASN A 888 -17.43 -9.52 49.25
CA ASN A 888 -16.45 -8.47 49.50
C ASN A 888 -15.25 -8.52 48.53
N LEU A 889 -14.96 -9.68 47.94
CA LEU A 889 -13.90 -9.82 46.93
C LEU A 889 -14.23 -9.03 45.65
N ALA A 890 -15.50 -9.06 45.20
CA ALA A 890 -15.92 -8.44 43.95
C ALA A 890 -17.31 -7.80 44.04
N PRO A 891 -17.52 -6.82 44.95
CA PRO A 891 -18.83 -6.26 45.23
C PRO A 891 -19.46 -5.63 43.98
N THR A 892 -18.68 -4.94 43.18
CA THR A 892 -19.16 -4.30 41.94
C THR A 892 -19.63 -5.33 40.91
N ALA A 893 -18.84 -6.39 40.66
CA ALA A 893 -19.19 -7.39 39.65
C ALA A 893 -20.44 -8.18 40.05
N ILE A 894 -20.55 -8.56 41.33
CA ILE A 894 -21.70 -9.30 41.86
C ILE A 894 -22.96 -8.41 41.85
N ASN A 895 -22.86 -7.15 42.27
CA ASN A 895 -24.00 -6.23 42.23
C ASN A 895 -24.45 -5.94 40.79
N ASN A 896 -23.52 -5.76 39.86
CA ASN A 896 -23.85 -5.58 38.44
C ASN A 896 -24.55 -6.83 37.86
N GLY A 897 -24.15 -8.03 38.26
CA GLY A 897 -24.83 -9.28 37.89
C GLY A 897 -26.28 -9.34 38.40
N LEU A 898 -26.51 -8.92 39.65
CA LEU A 898 -27.85 -8.84 40.22
C LEU A 898 -28.73 -7.84 39.44
N ILE A 899 -28.19 -6.66 39.15
CA ILE A 899 -28.88 -5.63 38.36
C ILE A 899 -29.25 -6.15 36.96
N ARG A 900 -28.31 -6.80 36.25
CA ARG A 900 -28.59 -7.38 34.92
C ARG A 900 -29.69 -8.45 34.96
N LYS A 901 -29.80 -9.20 36.06
CA LYS A 901 -30.84 -10.21 36.27
C LYS A 901 -32.15 -9.62 36.82
N GLY A 902 -32.24 -8.29 37.01
CA GLY A 902 -33.42 -7.63 37.58
C GLY A 902 -33.66 -7.93 39.07
N LEU A 903 -32.62 -8.34 39.81
CA LEU A 903 -32.72 -8.74 41.21
C LEU A 903 -32.39 -7.56 42.15
N HIS A 904 -33.37 -7.13 42.94
CA HIS A 904 -33.23 -6.08 43.95
C HIS A 904 -33.22 -6.67 45.36
N LEU A 905 -32.05 -7.13 45.81
CA LEU A 905 -31.88 -7.85 47.07
C LEU A 905 -31.28 -6.96 48.17
N ASN A 906 -31.73 -7.13 49.42
CA ASN A 906 -31.06 -6.55 50.60
C ASN A 906 -29.77 -7.34 50.94
N TYR A 907 -28.95 -6.85 51.88
CA TYR A 907 -27.65 -7.47 52.18
C TYR A 907 -27.75 -8.95 52.59
N ALA A 908 -28.69 -9.32 53.47
CA ALA A 908 -28.88 -10.70 53.88
C ALA A 908 -29.32 -11.61 52.72
N GLN A 909 -30.21 -11.12 51.85
CA GLN A 909 -30.62 -11.82 50.63
C GLN A 909 -29.48 -11.97 49.62
N LYS A 910 -28.60 -10.96 49.51
CA LYS A 910 -27.40 -11.05 48.66
C LYS A 910 -26.45 -12.14 49.15
N LEU A 911 -26.19 -12.21 50.46
CA LEU A 911 -25.35 -13.28 51.03
C LEU A 911 -25.93 -14.66 50.74
N LYS A 912 -27.24 -14.84 50.90
CA LYS A 912 -27.91 -16.10 50.54
C LYS A 912 -27.80 -16.42 49.05
N TYR A 913 -27.98 -15.42 48.18
CA TYR A 913 -27.82 -15.61 46.72
C TYR A 913 -26.38 -16.02 46.36
N VAL A 914 -25.38 -15.40 46.99
CA VAL A 914 -23.97 -15.75 46.78
C VAL A 914 -23.72 -17.19 47.25
N GLU A 915 -24.20 -17.58 48.43
CA GLU A 915 -24.06 -18.94 48.97
C GLU A 915 -24.69 -20.00 48.06
N ASP A 916 -25.92 -19.75 47.59
CA ASP A 916 -26.73 -20.71 46.86
C ASP A 916 -26.32 -20.83 45.37
N HIS A 917 -25.82 -19.75 44.76
CA HIS A 917 -25.62 -19.69 43.30
C HIS A 917 -24.20 -19.40 42.83
N LEU A 918 -23.36 -18.74 43.65
CA LEU A 918 -22.05 -18.26 43.22
C LEU A 918 -20.89 -18.96 43.92
N LEU A 919 -21.03 -19.30 45.20
CA LEU A 919 -20.00 -19.98 45.98
C LEU A 919 -19.85 -21.44 45.54
N ALA A 920 -18.61 -21.87 45.36
CA ALA A 920 -18.23 -23.17 44.79
C ALA A 920 -18.92 -23.50 43.44
N ASN A 921 -19.28 -22.47 42.66
CA ASN A 921 -19.95 -22.61 41.37
C ASN A 921 -19.23 -21.79 40.29
N ASP A 922 -18.28 -22.43 39.60
CA ASP A 922 -17.45 -21.80 38.56
C ASP A 922 -18.26 -21.20 37.40
N ALA A 923 -19.26 -21.93 36.89
CA ALA A 923 -20.09 -21.46 35.78
C ALA A 923 -21.06 -20.36 36.24
N GLY A 924 -21.70 -20.56 37.41
CA GLY A 924 -22.62 -19.60 38.00
C GLY A 924 -21.96 -18.27 38.32
N TYR A 925 -20.80 -18.30 38.98
CA TYR A 925 -20.02 -17.10 39.28
C TYR A 925 -19.66 -16.33 38.00
N ALA A 926 -19.18 -17.03 36.98
CA ALA A 926 -18.72 -16.36 35.77
C ALA A 926 -19.85 -15.75 34.94
N GLN A 927 -20.94 -16.48 34.70
CA GLN A 927 -22.11 -15.92 33.99
C GLN A 927 -22.71 -14.74 34.77
N HIS A 928 -22.70 -14.82 36.10
CA HIS A 928 -23.18 -13.74 36.96
C HIS A 928 -22.28 -12.51 36.96
N CYS A 929 -20.97 -12.66 37.09
CA CYS A 929 -20.05 -11.54 37.21
C CYS A 929 -19.59 -10.98 35.86
N PHE A 930 -19.52 -11.84 34.83
CA PHE A 930 -18.95 -11.54 33.51
C PHE A 930 -19.92 -11.83 32.35
N GLY A 931 -21.23 -11.89 32.59
CA GLY A 931 -22.24 -12.03 31.52
C GLY A 931 -22.54 -10.73 30.76
N SER A 932 -23.27 -10.84 29.65
CA SER A 932 -23.73 -9.71 28.83
C SER A 932 -25.24 -9.78 28.57
N ASN A 933 -25.87 -8.66 28.21
CA ASN A 933 -27.27 -8.65 27.76
C ASN A 933 -27.42 -9.18 26.32
N ASP A 934 -26.41 -8.94 25.47
CA ASP A 934 -26.42 -9.35 24.06
C ASP A 934 -26.34 -10.88 23.91
N TYR A 935 -25.59 -11.54 24.79
CA TYR A 935 -25.49 -13.00 24.88
C TYR A 935 -25.65 -13.46 26.34
N PRO A 936 -26.90 -13.64 26.82
CA PRO A 936 -27.19 -13.91 28.24
C PRO A 936 -26.63 -15.24 28.79
N ASN A 937 -26.38 -16.21 27.90
CA ASN A 937 -25.88 -17.54 28.25
C ASN A 937 -24.34 -17.64 28.21
N ASN A 938 -23.66 -16.60 27.73
CA ASN A 938 -22.21 -16.55 27.67
C ASN A 938 -21.63 -15.90 28.93
N ASP A 939 -20.38 -16.24 29.25
CA ASP A 939 -19.56 -15.50 30.19
C ASP A 939 -18.28 -15.01 29.51
N TYR A 940 -17.78 -13.86 29.92
CA TYR A 940 -16.58 -13.22 29.40
C TYR A 940 -15.51 -13.12 30.48
N ARG A 941 -15.31 -14.22 31.20
CA ARG A 941 -14.15 -14.41 32.09
C ARG A 941 -12.84 -14.38 31.29
N GLY A 942 -11.72 -14.31 31.98
CA GLY A 942 -10.37 -14.43 31.44
C GLY A 942 -10.17 -15.69 30.60
N ARG A 943 -9.89 -15.52 29.30
CA ARG A 943 -9.49 -16.60 28.38
C ARG A 943 -8.40 -16.21 27.40
N GLY A 944 -7.78 -17.21 26.77
CA GLY A 944 -6.74 -17.03 25.77
C GLY A 944 -5.38 -16.65 26.37
N LEU A 945 -4.45 -16.27 25.51
CA LEU A 945 -3.02 -16.13 25.87
C LEU A 945 -2.77 -15.14 27.01
N LEU A 946 -3.50 -14.03 27.07
CA LEU A 946 -3.37 -12.99 28.10
C LEU A 946 -4.64 -12.81 28.94
N HIS A 947 -5.50 -13.83 29.00
CA HIS A 947 -6.77 -13.81 29.75
C HIS A 947 -7.63 -12.55 29.49
N LEU A 948 -8.14 -12.45 28.25
CA LEU A 948 -9.09 -11.42 27.86
C LEU A 948 -10.36 -11.51 28.71
N THR A 949 -10.83 -10.37 29.24
CA THR A 949 -11.98 -10.31 30.17
C THR A 949 -12.94 -9.17 29.81
N PHE A 950 -14.22 -9.34 30.17
CA PHE A 950 -15.36 -8.45 29.92
C PHE A 950 -15.85 -8.42 28.47
N TYR A 951 -17.18 -8.42 28.31
CA TYR A 951 -17.85 -8.47 27.02
C TYR A 951 -17.36 -7.40 26.03
N GLU A 952 -17.24 -6.15 26.47
CA GLU A 952 -16.82 -5.04 25.60
C GLU A 952 -15.41 -5.26 25.03
N THR A 953 -14.52 -5.88 25.81
CA THR A 953 -13.18 -6.21 25.34
C THR A 953 -13.21 -7.35 24.33
N TYR A 954 -14.03 -8.39 24.58
CA TYR A 954 -14.24 -9.48 23.63
C TYR A 954 -14.84 -8.99 22.31
N LYS A 955 -15.82 -8.09 22.36
CA LYS A 955 -16.45 -7.47 21.18
C LYS A 955 -15.45 -6.71 20.33
N ARG A 956 -14.69 -5.79 20.95
CA ARG A 956 -13.62 -5.05 20.26
C ARG A 956 -12.54 -5.96 19.68
N CYS A 957 -12.18 -7.01 20.41
CA CYS A 957 -11.21 -7.99 19.93
C CYS A 957 -11.78 -8.79 18.75
N ALA A 958 -13.04 -9.23 18.83
CA ALA A 958 -13.72 -9.98 17.78
C ALA A 958 -13.72 -9.22 16.45
N ASP A 959 -14.07 -7.93 16.50
CA ASP A 959 -14.06 -7.05 15.34
C ASP A 959 -12.65 -6.92 14.74
N ALA A 960 -11.62 -6.82 15.59
CA ALA A 960 -10.25 -6.59 15.14
C ALA A 960 -9.54 -7.85 14.63
N ILE A 961 -9.85 -9.02 15.16
CA ILE A 961 -9.26 -10.30 14.72
C ILE A 961 -10.09 -10.96 13.61
N GLY A 962 -11.33 -10.52 13.38
CA GLY A 962 -12.24 -11.08 12.38
C GLY A 962 -12.86 -12.42 12.78
N VAL A 963 -12.90 -12.72 14.09
CA VAL A 963 -13.44 -13.97 14.65
C VAL A 963 -14.47 -13.61 15.71
N ARG A 964 -15.68 -14.17 15.63
CA ARG A 964 -16.83 -13.84 16.52
C ARG A 964 -16.69 -14.42 17.93
N ILE A 965 -15.60 -14.10 18.62
CA ILE A 965 -15.32 -14.52 20.00
C ILE A 965 -16.25 -13.84 21.01
N ASP A 966 -16.91 -12.75 20.62
CA ASP A 966 -18.01 -12.13 21.35
C ASP A 966 -19.24 -13.06 21.39
N ALA A 967 -19.61 -13.65 20.26
CA ALA A 967 -20.72 -14.60 20.20
C ALA A 967 -20.33 -15.99 20.72
N THR A 968 -19.06 -16.39 20.55
CA THR A 968 -18.55 -17.70 20.94
C THR A 968 -17.22 -17.56 21.70
N PRO A 969 -17.25 -17.17 22.99
CA PRO A 969 -16.05 -16.88 23.77
C PRO A 969 -15.14 -18.09 24.02
N SER A 970 -15.66 -19.31 23.89
CA SER A 970 -14.86 -20.54 23.99
C SER A 970 -13.85 -20.72 22.86
N LEU A 971 -13.96 -19.98 21.74
CA LEU A 971 -13.00 -20.04 20.64
C LEU A 971 -11.58 -19.66 21.10
N ILE A 972 -11.44 -18.70 22.02
CA ILE A 972 -10.13 -18.35 22.58
C ILE A 972 -9.71 -19.27 23.74
N GLU A 973 -10.35 -20.44 23.88
CA GLU A 973 -9.88 -21.54 24.73
C GLU A 973 -9.39 -22.74 23.90
N THR A 974 -9.97 -22.96 22.72
CA THR A 974 -9.79 -24.18 21.93
C THR A 974 -9.14 -23.94 20.57
N ASP A 975 -9.35 -22.79 19.94
CA ASP A 975 -8.74 -22.44 18.65
C ASP A 975 -7.40 -21.73 18.87
N VAL A 976 -6.32 -22.40 18.47
CA VAL A 976 -4.94 -21.92 18.70
C VAL A 976 -4.67 -20.59 17.99
N SER A 977 -5.23 -20.40 16.80
CA SER A 977 -5.11 -19.15 16.06
C SER A 977 -5.81 -18.01 16.80
N ALA A 978 -7.02 -18.23 17.33
CA ALA A 978 -7.77 -17.25 18.10
C ALA A 978 -7.11 -16.94 19.47
N ILE A 979 -6.54 -17.95 20.14
CA ILE A 979 -5.78 -17.80 21.39
C ILE A 979 -4.64 -16.81 21.19
N VAL A 980 -3.84 -17.00 20.13
CA VAL A 980 -2.65 -16.18 19.88
C VAL A 980 -3.04 -14.82 19.31
N ALA A 981 -4.02 -14.75 18.41
CA ALA A 981 -4.50 -13.50 17.84
C ALA A 981 -5.07 -12.56 18.90
N SER A 982 -5.87 -13.06 19.84
CA SER A 982 -6.48 -12.26 20.91
C SER A 982 -5.43 -11.68 21.88
N GLY A 983 -4.45 -12.50 22.31
CA GLY A 983 -3.34 -12.01 23.13
C GLY A 983 -2.47 -10.97 22.41
N SER A 984 -2.16 -11.22 21.14
CA SER A 984 -1.35 -10.30 20.32
C SER A 984 -2.08 -8.97 20.08
N TRP A 985 -3.38 -9.01 19.79
CA TRP A 985 -4.22 -7.83 19.67
C TRP A 985 -4.28 -7.05 20.98
N TYR A 986 -4.45 -7.72 22.12
CA TYR A 986 -4.53 -7.05 23.41
C TYR A 986 -3.22 -6.35 23.75
N TRP A 987 -2.07 -7.00 23.48
CA TRP A 987 -0.74 -6.44 23.64
C TRP A 987 -0.56 -5.13 22.88
N LYS A 988 -0.92 -5.12 21.59
CA LYS A 988 -0.84 -3.94 20.73
C LYS A 988 -1.83 -2.85 21.15
N SER A 989 -3.10 -3.21 21.36
CA SER A 989 -4.19 -2.28 21.66
C SER A 989 -4.01 -1.53 22.98
N ASN A 990 -3.26 -2.12 23.93
CA ASN A 990 -2.95 -1.51 25.22
C ASN A 990 -1.55 -0.89 25.28
N ASN A 991 -0.86 -0.80 24.13
CA ASN A 991 0.48 -0.24 23.98
C ASN A 991 1.52 -0.88 24.93
N ILE A 992 1.38 -2.20 25.18
CA ILE A 992 2.27 -2.93 26.09
C ILE A 992 3.68 -3.06 25.48
N GLY A 993 3.76 -3.17 24.15
CA GLY A 993 5.02 -3.23 23.42
C GLY A 993 5.97 -2.07 23.70
N ALA A 994 5.44 -0.84 23.86
CA ALA A 994 6.24 0.33 24.20
C ALA A 994 6.90 0.21 25.59
N ILE A 995 6.20 -0.38 26.56
CA ILE A 995 6.74 -0.62 27.91
C ILE A 995 7.85 -1.67 27.86
N ALA A 996 7.62 -2.75 27.10
CA ALA A 996 8.60 -3.82 26.94
C ALA A 996 9.87 -3.35 26.23
N ASP A 997 9.74 -2.39 25.30
CA ASP A 997 10.85 -1.84 24.54
C ASP A 997 11.58 -0.66 25.21
N ASP A 998 11.07 -0.12 26.31
CA ASP A 998 11.64 1.03 27.00
C ASP A 998 13.00 0.69 27.63
N ALA A 999 14.08 1.16 26.99
CA ALA A 999 15.45 0.90 27.44
C ALA A 999 15.81 1.62 28.75
N SER A 1000 15.01 2.61 29.18
CA SER A 1000 15.24 3.32 30.45
C SER A 1000 14.78 2.54 31.68
N LEU A 1001 14.03 1.45 31.47
CA LEU A 1001 13.46 0.66 32.55
C LEU A 1001 14.27 -0.62 32.80
N GLU A 1002 14.61 -0.84 34.06
CA GLU A 1002 15.09 -2.14 34.53
C GLU A 1002 14.03 -3.23 34.33
N ILE A 1003 14.49 -4.46 34.11
CA ILE A 1003 13.60 -5.58 33.72
C ILE A 1003 12.46 -5.82 34.72
N ASP A 1004 12.75 -5.73 36.02
CA ASP A 1004 11.76 -5.92 37.07
C ASP A 1004 10.64 -4.86 37.02
N LEU A 1005 10.98 -3.62 36.62
CA LEU A 1005 10.04 -2.53 36.47
C LEU A 1005 9.25 -2.66 35.16
N LYS A 1006 9.89 -3.11 34.06
CA LYS A 1006 9.19 -3.48 32.82
C LYS A 1006 8.12 -4.53 33.11
N VAL A 1007 8.48 -5.63 33.77
CA VAL A 1007 7.56 -6.72 34.12
C VAL A 1007 6.41 -6.20 34.98
N ARG A 1008 6.67 -5.35 35.97
CA ARG A 1008 5.60 -4.75 36.80
C ARG A 1008 4.64 -3.90 35.98
N ARG A 1009 5.14 -3.03 35.11
CA ARG A 1009 4.31 -2.14 34.27
C ARG A 1009 3.52 -2.91 33.21
N VAL A 1010 4.13 -3.92 32.59
CA VAL A 1010 3.46 -4.87 31.68
C VAL A 1010 2.36 -5.61 32.43
N THR A 1011 2.68 -6.17 33.61
CA THR A 1011 1.69 -6.90 34.43
C THR A 1011 0.51 -5.99 34.79
N ALA A 1012 0.74 -4.74 35.16
CA ALA A 1012 -0.33 -3.79 35.49
C ALA A 1012 -1.34 -3.55 34.35
N LYS A 1013 -0.97 -3.79 33.09
CA LYS A 1013 -1.86 -3.70 31.92
C LYS A 1013 -2.68 -4.97 31.67
N ILE A 1014 -2.19 -6.11 32.15
CA ILE A 1014 -2.80 -7.44 31.93
C ILE A 1014 -3.63 -7.81 33.16
N ASN A 1015 -3.05 -7.66 34.35
CA ASN A 1015 -3.67 -7.90 35.65
C ASN A 1015 -3.39 -6.69 36.55
N THR A 1016 -4.41 -5.85 36.75
CA THR A 1016 -4.31 -4.61 37.55
C THR A 1016 -4.00 -4.86 39.03
N GLY A 1017 -4.30 -6.05 39.55
CA GLY A 1017 -4.00 -6.49 40.91
C GLY A 1017 -2.53 -6.90 41.12
N LEU A 1018 -1.75 -7.03 40.04
CA LEU A 1018 -0.37 -7.52 40.05
C LEU A 1018 -0.24 -8.95 40.59
N ASP A 1019 -1.26 -9.78 40.40
CA ASP A 1019 -1.25 -11.15 40.90
C ASP A 1019 -0.06 -11.95 40.36
N GLN A 1020 0.56 -12.73 41.24
CA GLN A 1020 1.75 -13.54 40.93
C GLN A 1020 2.93 -12.73 40.36
N LEU A 1021 3.07 -11.44 40.66
CA LEU A 1021 4.15 -10.59 40.13
C LEU A 1021 5.56 -11.19 40.34
N ALA A 1022 5.83 -11.79 41.50
CA ALA A 1022 7.12 -12.44 41.76
C ALA A 1022 7.41 -13.59 40.77
N LYS A 1023 6.39 -14.41 40.49
CA LYS A 1023 6.48 -15.50 39.50
C LYS A 1023 6.66 -14.95 38.07
N ARG A 1024 5.92 -13.90 37.71
CA ARG A 1024 6.07 -13.22 36.40
C ARG A 1024 7.49 -12.69 36.19
N LYS A 1025 8.10 -12.10 37.23
CA LYS A 1025 9.50 -11.65 37.19
C LYS A 1025 10.47 -12.81 36.96
N ALA A 1026 10.30 -13.92 37.70
CA ALA A 1026 11.16 -15.10 37.57
C ALA A 1026 11.06 -15.71 36.15
N VAL A 1027 9.85 -15.98 35.67
CA VAL A 1027 9.61 -16.55 34.34
C VAL A 1027 10.11 -15.61 33.24
N SER A 1028 9.95 -14.29 33.40
CA SER A 1028 10.46 -13.32 32.42
C SER A 1028 11.98 -13.40 32.29
N LYS A 1029 12.72 -13.48 33.41
CA LYS A 1029 14.18 -13.62 33.38
C LYS A 1029 14.63 -14.92 32.73
N GLU A 1030 13.94 -16.02 33.02
CA GLU A 1030 14.20 -17.33 32.40
C GLU A 1030 14.01 -17.29 30.87
N ILE A 1031 12.87 -16.79 30.40
CA ILE A 1031 12.57 -16.72 28.96
C ILE A 1031 13.51 -15.74 28.24
N ILE A 1032 13.88 -14.63 28.88
CA ILE A 1032 14.89 -13.69 28.36
C ILE A 1032 16.22 -14.40 28.12
N GLN A 1033 16.70 -15.17 29.10
CA GLN A 1033 17.94 -15.93 28.95
C GLN A 1033 17.83 -16.96 27.83
N LEU A 1034 16.72 -17.69 27.73
CA LEU A 1034 16.49 -18.66 26.66
C LEU A 1034 16.51 -17.98 25.28
N ILE A 1035 15.87 -16.82 25.13
CA ILE A 1035 15.86 -16.09 23.85
C ILE A 1035 17.25 -15.62 23.47
N ASN A 1036 18.03 -15.11 24.43
CA ASN A 1036 19.38 -14.65 24.17
C ASN A 1036 20.32 -15.82 23.80
N ASN A 1037 20.13 -16.99 24.41
CA ASN A 1037 20.95 -18.17 24.15
C ASN A 1037 20.57 -18.88 22.84
N ASP A 1038 19.28 -19.12 22.61
CA ASP A 1038 18.80 -19.92 21.48
C ASP A 1038 18.78 -19.14 20.16
N PHE A 1039 18.53 -17.82 20.23
CA PHE A 1039 18.39 -16.98 19.04
C PHE A 1039 19.49 -15.92 18.92
N GLY A 1040 20.40 -15.80 19.90
CA GLY A 1040 21.39 -14.72 19.95
C GLY A 1040 20.75 -13.35 20.17
N GLY A 1041 19.52 -13.30 20.70
CA GLY A 1041 18.71 -12.11 20.85
C GLY A 1041 19.24 -11.07 21.86
N CYS A 1042 18.58 -9.91 21.89
CA CYS A 1042 18.90 -8.80 22.81
C CYS A 1042 17.78 -8.57 23.84
N ALA A 1043 17.14 -9.64 24.33
CA ALA A 1043 16.10 -9.53 25.35
C ALA A 1043 16.72 -9.04 26.67
N GLY A 1044 16.17 -7.97 27.25
CA GLY A 1044 16.68 -7.31 28.46
C GLY A 1044 16.10 -5.92 28.66
#